data_AF-A0A916F8N1-F1
#
_entry.id   AF-A0A916F8N1-F1
#
_cell.length_a   1.000
_cell.length_b   1.000
_cell.length_c   1.000
_cell.angle_alpha   90.00
_cell.angle_beta   90.00
_cell.angle_gamma   90.00
#
_symmetry.space_group_name_H-M   'P 1'
#
loop_
_entity.id
_entity.type
_entity.pdbx_description
1 polymer ?
#
loop_
_entity_poly.entity_id
_entity_poly.type
_entity_poly.pdbx_seq_one_letter_code
_entity_poly.pdbx_strand_id
1 'polypeptide(L)'
;MKPNIPVTLCCVDCINYPFAIDALRKSSEKCIFSRTLLLTDRDYNLPDIDTIKIPPIRSRQEYSKFILHQLHHHIETEFVLLIQWDGYVIHPNAWTNEFLNYDYIGAVWGQYKDNHRVGNGGFSLRSRKLLLATKEIPFNGTLEEDVLICRQYRPFLEEKYAIRFAPDHTAEKFSFETTYPTQQPFGFHGLFNLWMALAPNEIEKFVNRLPAHITNSVQFFQLGVNYLDMRQYSFAKAVFQRILANNTGHADARRQMTALEAPAIPHTPGRNEKCPCGSGERYKNCCGKLGAVSYTPLQPREREKDIHWMLSAALKHHQLGHIVHANAMYGLVLHESPQNAIALQYSGVIAYQSGDSEKAAQLIEQAIQIQPAIPDFHNNLGLALQALGNPSRAEQCFRQAIKLNPNYAEAYNNLGLLLEATGHSYDAIHCFEKSISIMPDFAQAHWNLSLSLLITANFSRGWKEYEWRLKTPELAGEQKRFSHPLWEEQDIFGKTIFIHTEQGLGDAIQFIRYIPQLASLNVHVLLECKPALKQLFQTVQGIKQIVSPGEPAPRYDFHCPLLSLPSRLHTASNAIPTPIPYLFPDKNRIDAWRKKMPDTGRAFKVGLMWAGSPENPNNQNRSLPLSKLDLLGTVKNVVFYNLQKGDGTDQAKQPLANLYFIDLKEDIGDFASTAALIANLDLVISVDTSVAHLAGAIGKPAWVMLPFAPDWRWLLGRDDSPWYPTHRLFRQREIGNWEEVISRVKVALDSLAEQAHSRIF
;
A
#
# COMPACT_ATOMS: atom_id res chain seq x y z
N MET A 1 20.57 10.11 -0.32
CA MET A 1 21.63 9.89 -1.32
C MET A 1 20.99 9.29 -2.56
N LYS A 2 21.45 9.59 -3.78
CA LYS A 2 20.91 8.96 -4.99
C LYS A 2 21.15 7.45 -4.96
N PRO A 3 20.16 6.60 -5.28
CA PRO A 3 20.36 5.15 -5.32
C PRO A 3 21.38 4.79 -6.41
N ASN A 4 22.29 3.87 -6.09
CA ASN A 4 23.24 3.30 -7.05
C ASN A 4 22.65 2.04 -7.67
N ILE A 5 22.44 2.07 -8.98
CA ILE A 5 21.70 1.06 -9.73
C ILE A 5 22.68 0.36 -10.69
N PRO A 6 22.89 -0.96 -10.56
CA PRO A 6 23.84 -1.74 -11.37
C PRO A 6 23.31 -2.05 -12.79
N VAL A 7 22.86 -1.02 -13.51
CA VAL A 7 22.13 -1.11 -14.79
C VAL A 7 22.67 -0.05 -15.76
N THR A 8 22.72 -0.35 -17.06
CA THR A 8 22.95 0.67 -18.09
C THR A 8 21.63 1.40 -18.37
N LEU A 9 21.61 2.72 -18.20
CA LEU A 9 20.53 3.57 -18.70
C LEU A 9 20.79 3.85 -20.19
N CYS A 10 19.87 3.45 -21.08
CA CYS A 10 20.09 3.53 -22.53
C CYS A 10 18.90 4.17 -23.26
N CYS A 11 19.20 5.03 -24.22
CA CYS A 11 18.24 5.53 -25.21
C CYS A 11 18.77 5.30 -26.62
N VAL A 12 17.92 4.82 -27.52
CA VAL A 12 18.24 4.62 -28.94
C VAL A 12 17.38 5.57 -29.76
N ASP A 13 17.99 6.60 -30.36
CA ASP A 13 17.23 7.58 -31.11
C ASP A 13 18.06 8.30 -32.20
N CYS A 14 17.63 8.18 -33.46
CA CYS A 14 18.25 8.85 -34.61
C CYS A 14 17.36 9.96 -35.21
N ILE A 15 16.23 10.27 -34.58
CA ILE A 15 15.21 11.22 -35.08
C ILE A 15 15.01 12.38 -34.07
N ASN A 16 14.74 12.04 -32.82
CA ASN A 16 14.42 12.91 -31.69
C ASN A 16 15.57 13.04 -30.69
N TYR A 17 16.82 12.98 -31.18
CA TYR A 17 18.04 12.98 -30.35
C TYR A 17 18.11 14.08 -29.27
N PRO A 18 17.63 15.34 -29.43
CA PRO A 18 17.68 16.32 -28.33
C PRO A 18 16.82 15.87 -27.14
N PHE A 19 15.66 15.30 -27.41
CA PHE A 19 14.74 14.81 -26.38
C PHE A 19 15.27 13.53 -25.73
N ALA A 20 15.92 12.68 -26.51
CA ALA A 20 16.64 11.51 -26.02
C ALA A 20 17.73 11.91 -25.00
N ILE A 21 18.51 12.96 -25.31
CA ILE A 21 19.53 13.50 -24.40
C ILE A 21 18.89 14.03 -23.11
N ASP A 22 17.80 14.78 -23.22
CA ASP A 22 17.09 15.32 -22.05
C ASP A 22 16.51 14.20 -21.16
N ALA A 23 15.99 13.13 -21.77
CA ALA A 23 15.49 11.95 -21.07
C ALA A 23 16.57 11.21 -20.27
N LEU A 24 17.75 11.04 -20.89
CA LEU A 24 18.90 10.46 -20.22
C LEU A 24 19.39 11.32 -19.05
N ARG A 25 19.56 12.64 -19.27
CA ARG A 25 20.01 13.58 -18.22
C ARG A 25 19.07 13.62 -17.02
N LYS A 26 17.77 13.78 -17.25
CA LYS A 26 16.79 13.84 -16.17
C LYS A 26 16.72 12.54 -15.36
N SER A 27 16.95 11.40 -16.01
CA SER A 27 16.97 10.11 -15.33
C SER A 27 18.25 9.91 -14.51
N SER A 28 19.42 10.28 -15.05
CA SER A 28 20.70 10.23 -14.33
C SER A 28 20.86 11.32 -13.25
N GLU A 29 20.09 12.41 -13.34
CA GLU A 29 19.94 13.37 -12.25
C GLU A 29 19.26 12.76 -11.02
N LYS A 30 18.42 11.74 -11.19
CA LYS A 30 17.66 11.13 -10.08
C LYS A 30 18.34 9.90 -9.48
N CYS A 31 18.98 9.08 -10.31
CA CYS A 31 19.66 7.84 -9.91
C CYS A 31 21.10 7.81 -10.44
N ILE A 32 21.97 7.07 -9.75
CA ILE A 32 23.33 6.79 -10.23
C ILE A 32 23.26 5.44 -10.96
N PHE A 33 23.50 5.44 -12.27
CA PHE A 33 23.56 4.23 -13.10
C PHE A 33 25.01 3.85 -13.36
N SER A 34 25.30 2.56 -13.58
CA SER A 34 26.65 2.11 -13.95
C SER A 34 27.15 2.71 -15.25
N ARG A 35 26.22 3.02 -16.17
CA ARG A 35 26.51 3.65 -17.46
C ARG A 35 25.27 4.38 -17.98
N THR A 36 25.47 5.54 -18.60
CA THR A 36 24.41 6.26 -19.35
C THR A 36 24.82 6.31 -20.82
N LEU A 37 23.99 5.77 -21.71
CA LEU A 37 24.33 5.50 -23.10
C LEU A 37 23.28 6.05 -24.08
N LEU A 38 23.74 6.81 -25.07
CA LEU A 38 22.97 7.25 -26.23
C LEU A 38 23.46 6.50 -27.49
N LEU A 39 22.58 5.74 -28.12
CA LEU A 39 22.82 5.16 -29.45
C LEU A 39 22.13 6.02 -30.50
N THR A 40 22.90 6.67 -31.36
CA THR A 40 22.38 7.57 -32.40
C THR A 40 23.25 7.54 -33.66
N ASP A 41 22.81 8.13 -34.76
CA ASP A 41 23.57 8.20 -36.02
C ASP A 41 24.45 9.46 -36.13
N ARG A 42 24.51 10.25 -35.04
CA ARG A 42 25.25 11.49 -34.93
C ARG A 42 26.39 11.38 -33.93
N ASP A 43 27.45 12.12 -34.19
CA ASP A 43 28.57 12.23 -33.25
C ASP A 43 28.29 13.37 -32.28
N TYR A 44 28.04 13.03 -31.02
CA TYR A 44 27.94 13.98 -29.92
C TYR A 44 29.07 13.78 -28.93
N ASN A 45 29.58 14.90 -28.41
CA ASN A 45 30.44 14.92 -27.23
C ASN A 45 29.64 15.51 -26.07
N LEU A 46 29.07 14.65 -25.23
CA LEU A 46 28.23 15.04 -24.10
C LEU A 46 28.94 14.67 -22.79
N PRO A 47 29.01 15.57 -21.81
CA PRO A 47 29.47 15.20 -20.48
C PRO A 47 28.50 14.17 -19.88
N ASP A 48 29.07 13.12 -19.27
CA ASP A 48 28.36 12.08 -18.51
C ASP A 48 27.38 11.19 -19.29
N ILE A 49 27.37 11.27 -20.63
CA ILE A 49 26.59 10.39 -21.52
C ILE A 49 27.51 9.84 -22.60
N ASP A 50 27.75 8.53 -22.56
CA ASP A 50 28.45 7.83 -23.62
C ASP A 50 27.61 7.88 -24.90
N THR A 51 28.19 8.33 -26.01
CA THR A 51 27.52 8.31 -27.31
C THR A 51 28.19 7.29 -28.21
N ILE A 52 27.42 6.33 -28.73
CA ILE A 52 27.91 5.37 -29.72
C ILE A 52 27.14 5.56 -31.02
N LYS A 53 27.90 5.73 -32.10
CA LYS A 53 27.35 5.87 -33.44
C LYS A 53 26.81 4.54 -33.95
N ILE A 54 25.55 4.52 -34.38
CA ILE A 54 24.88 3.38 -35.00
C ILE A 54 24.39 3.73 -36.41
N PRO A 55 24.08 2.74 -37.27
CA PRO A 55 23.41 3.01 -38.55
C PRO A 55 22.11 3.80 -38.35
N PRO A 56 21.72 4.65 -39.33
CA PRO A 56 20.52 5.46 -39.21
C PRO A 56 19.27 4.59 -39.09
N ILE A 57 18.47 4.86 -38.07
CA ILE A 57 17.14 4.27 -37.86
C ILE A 57 16.11 5.35 -38.19
N ARG A 58 15.27 5.08 -39.19
CA ARG A 58 14.29 6.03 -39.76
C ARG A 58 12.85 5.53 -39.70
N SER A 59 12.65 4.26 -39.33
CA SER A 59 11.32 3.67 -39.18
C SER A 59 11.18 2.90 -37.87
N ARG A 60 9.94 2.69 -37.44
CA ARG A 60 9.62 1.83 -36.29
C ARG A 60 10.09 0.40 -36.52
N GLN A 61 9.98 -0.12 -37.74
CA GLN A 61 10.44 -1.47 -38.08
C GLN A 61 11.97 -1.61 -37.96
N GLU A 62 12.73 -0.61 -38.42
CA GLU A 62 14.19 -0.60 -38.26
C GLU A 62 14.58 -0.53 -36.78
N TYR A 63 13.86 0.27 -35.98
CA TYR A 63 14.04 0.32 -34.53
C TYR A 63 13.78 -1.05 -33.89
N SER A 64 12.63 -1.67 -34.16
CA SER A 64 12.28 -2.99 -33.60
C SER A 64 13.31 -4.04 -33.97
N LYS A 65 13.77 -4.05 -35.23
CA LYS A 65 14.83 -4.95 -35.70
C LYS A 65 16.15 -4.69 -34.96
N PHE A 66 16.53 -3.43 -34.77
CA PHE A 66 17.74 -3.07 -34.03
C PHE A 66 17.66 -3.54 -32.57
N ILE A 67 16.53 -3.29 -31.90
CA ILE A 67 16.34 -3.70 -30.50
C ILE A 67 16.40 -5.22 -30.34
N LEU A 68 15.76 -5.98 -31.22
CA LEU A 68 15.74 -7.45 -31.15
C LEU A 68 17.09 -8.08 -31.47
N HIS A 69 17.80 -7.58 -32.48
CA HIS A 69 18.93 -8.29 -33.09
C HIS A 69 20.29 -7.63 -32.87
N GLN A 70 20.36 -6.35 -32.48
CA GLN A 70 21.62 -5.59 -32.45
C GLN A 70 21.93 -4.93 -31.10
N LEU A 71 20.93 -4.54 -30.29
CA LEU A 71 21.14 -3.79 -29.04
C LEU A 71 22.14 -4.46 -28.08
N HIS A 72 22.10 -5.79 -27.95
CA HIS A 72 22.99 -6.56 -27.08
C HIS A 72 24.49 -6.35 -27.34
N HIS A 73 24.91 -5.90 -28.53
CA HIS A 73 26.33 -5.60 -28.82
C HIS A 73 26.83 -4.37 -28.03
N HIS A 74 25.91 -3.53 -27.56
CA HIS A 74 26.23 -2.26 -26.89
C HIS A 74 25.97 -2.30 -25.39
N ILE A 75 25.41 -3.39 -24.86
CA ILE A 75 25.05 -3.55 -23.45
C ILE A 75 25.98 -4.57 -22.79
N GLU A 76 26.81 -4.08 -21.88
CA GLU A 76 27.79 -4.87 -21.12
C GLU A 76 27.30 -5.25 -19.73
N THR A 77 26.43 -4.42 -19.13
CA THR A 77 25.80 -4.71 -17.84
C THR A 77 24.80 -5.85 -17.93
N GLU A 78 24.50 -6.48 -16.80
CA GLU A 78 23.53 -7.59 -16.72
C GLU A 78 22.11 -7.14 -17.11
N PHE A 79 21.78 -5.86 -16.88
CA PHE A 79 20.50 -5.27 -17.26
C PHE A 79 20.68 -3.94 -17.98
N VAL A 80 19.70 -3.58 -18.81
CA VAL A 80 19.54 -2.25 -19.40
C VAL A 80 18.16 -1.71 -19.06
N LEU A 81 18.13 -0.47 -18.59
CA LEU A 81 16.92 0.34 -18.50
C LEU A 81 16.81 1.10 -19.82
N LEU A 82 15.97 0.59 -20.72
CA LEU A 82 15.73 1.17 -22.02
C LEU A 82 14.61 2.21 -21.91
N ILE A 83 14.95 3.46 -22.19
CA ILE A 83 14.00 4.57 -22.26
C ILE A 83 13.90 5.10 -23.69
N GLN A 84 12.73 5.59 -24.06
CA GLN A 84 12.52 6.41 -25.24
C GLN A 84 12.57 7.89 -24.87
N TRP A 85 12.56 8.78 -25.86
CA TRP A 85 12.65 10.23 -25.66
C TRP A 85 11.53 10.83 -24.79
N ASP A 86 10.44 10.09 -24.58
CA ASP A 86 9.30 10.44 -23.73
C ASP A 86 9.19 9.57 -22.44
N GLY A 87 10.25 8.83 -22.09
CA GLY A 87 10.34 8.00 -20.88
C GLY A 87 11.33 8.54 -19.84
N TYR A 88 10.95 8.55 -18.55
CA TYR A 88 11.77 9.14 -17.47
C TYR A 88 11.63 8.39 -16.14
N VAL A 89 12.67 8.44 -15.31
CA VAL A 89 12.56 8.09 -13.88
C VAL A 89 11.75 9.17 -13.17
N ILE A 90 10.70 8.78 -12.43
CA ILE A 90 9.87 9.71 -11.66
C ILE A 90 10.24 9.65 -10.18
N HIS A 91 10.16 8.46 -9.58
CA HIS A 91 10.36 8.25 -8.14
C HIS A 91 11.61 7.37 -7.91
N PRO A 92 12.81 7.96 -7.73
CA PRO A 92 14.04 7.18 -7.59
C PRO A 92 14.01 6.22 -6.40
N ASN A 93 13.29 6.57 -5.33
CA ASN A 93 13.15 5.75 -4.13
C ASN A 93 12.21 4.54 -4.32
N ALA A 94 11.45 4.48 -5.42
CA ALA A 94 10.65 3.31 -5.76
C ALA A 94 11.49 2.19 -6.41
N TRP A 95 12.78 2.43 -6.68
CA TRP A 95 13.70 1.38 -7.09
C TRP A 95 13.85 0.32 -5.99
N THR A 96 13.67 -0.95 -6.37
CA THR A 96 13.90 -2.09 -5.47
C THR A 96 14.75 -3.14 -6.19
N ASN A 97 15.56 -3.89 -5.44
CA ASN A 97 16.33 -5.01 -6.00
C ASN A 97 15.43 -6.15 -6.52
N GLU A 98 14.13 -6.14 -6.17
CA GLU A 98 13.13 -7.06 -6.74
C GLU A 98 13.05 -6.96 -8.27
N PHE A 99 13.24 -5.76 -8.84
CA PHE A 99 13.19 -5.57 -10.29
C PHE A 99 14.25 -6.39 -11.04
N LEU A 100 15.36 -6.70 -10.39
CA LEU A 100 16.44 -7.51 -10.99
C LEU A 100 16.11 -9.02 -10.97
N ASN A 101 14.99 -9.44 -10.39
CA ASN A 101 14.54 -10.84 -10.42
C ASN A 101 13.88 -11.23 -11.75
N TYR A 102 13.62 -10.25 -12.62
CA TYR A 102 12.87 -10.42 -13.87
C TYR A 102 13.72 -10.00 -15.07
N ASP A 103 13.70 -10.82 -16.11
CA ASP A 103 14.40 -10.58 -17.38
C ASP A 103 13.71 -9.49 -18.24
N TYR A 104 12.42 -9.23 -17.99
CA TYR A 104 11.66 -8.17 -18.64
C TYR A 104 10.67 -7.52 -17.67
N ILE A 105 10.71 -6.19 -17.57
CA ILE A 105 9.69 -5.37 -16.91
C ILE A 105 9.30 -4.22 -17.83
N GLY A 106 8.01 -3.95 -17.94
CA GLY A 106 7.44 -2.84 -18.69
C GLY A 106 6.11 -2.38 -18.08
N ALA A 107 5.36 -1.58 -18.82
CA ALA A 107 4.05 -1.07 -18.40
C ALA A 107 2.93 -2.10 -18.61
N VAL A 108 1.80 -1.88 -17.92
CA VAL A 108 0.60 -2.71 -18.05
C VAL A 108 -0.32 -2.19 -19.16
N TRP A 109 -0.38 -2.92 -20.27
CA TRP A 109 -1.26 -2.65 -21.40
C TRP A 109 -2.72 -2.98 -21.10
N GLY A 110 -3.50 -1.96 -20.72
CA GLY A 110 -4.93 -2.11 -20.40
C GLY A 110 -5.81 -2.61 -21.55
N GLN A 111 -5.34 -2.54 -22.80
CA GLN A 111 -6.05 -3.07 -23.98
C GLN A 111 -6.06 -4.61 -24.05
N TYR A 112 -5.13 -5.27 -23.36
CA TYR A 112 -5.08 -6.73 -23.27
C TYR A 112 -5.63 -7.21 -21.92
N LYS A 113 -6.49 -8.24 -21.96
CA LYS A 113 -7.14 -8.81 -20.78
C LYS A 113 -6.61 -10.20 -20.40
N ASP A 114 -5.52 -10.63 -21.01
CA ASP A 114 -4.85 -11.89 -20.73
C ASP A 114 -3.67 -11.71 -19.76
N ASN A 115 -3.04 -12.82 -19.37
CA ASN A 115 -1.91 -12.85 -18.45
C ASN A 115 -0.59 -12.30 -19.08
N HIS A 116 -0.64 -11.80 -20.32
CA HIS A 116 0.50 -11.27 -21.07
C HIS A 116 0.37 -9.78 -21.36
N ARG A 117 -0.28 -9.05 -20.44
CA ARG A 117 -0.52 -7.61 -20.57
C ARG A 117 0.63 -6.71 -20.13
N VAL A 118 1.77 -7.25 -19.73
CA VAL A 118 2.99 -6.47 -19.49
C VAL A 118 3.75 -6.29 -20.80
N GLY A 119 4.07 -5.05 -21.18
CA GLY A 119 4.76 -4.71 -22.42
C GLY A 119 5.50 -3.38 -22.36
N ASN A 120 6.08 -2.91 -23.46
CA ASN A 120 6.88 -1.69 -23.47
C ASN A 120 5.98 -0.49 -23.77
N GLY A 121 5.70 0.35 -22.79
CA GLY A 121 5.25 1.71 -23.05
C GLY A 121 6.48 2.60 -22.95
N GLY A 122 7.38 2.63 -23.94
CA GLY A 122 8.57 3.50 -23.99
C GLY A 122 9.56 3.51 -22.80
N PHE A 123 9.37 2.65 -21.80
CA PHE A 123 10.17 2.55 -20.58
C PHE A 123 10.17 1.08 -20.11
N SER A 124 11.30 0.39 -20.25
CA SER A 124 11.41 -1.04 -19.92
C SER A 124 12.76 -1.42 -19.33
N LEU A 125 12.77 -2.33 -18.36
CA LEU A 125 13.97 -3.01 -17.88
C LEU A 125 14.12 -4.33 -18.62
N ARG A 126 15.32 -4.61 -19.14
CA ARG A 126 15.61 -5.82 -19.91
C ARG A 126 16.93 -6.42 -19.46
N SER A 127 16.96 -7.72 -19.20
CA SER A 127 18.21 -8.42 -18.93
C SER A 127 19.00 -8.63 -20.23
N ARG A 128 20.32 -8.71 -20.10
CA ARG A 128 21.21 -9.09 -21.19
C ARG A 128 20.90 -10.49 -21.71
N LYS A 129 20.47 -11.38 -20.80
CA LYS A 129 19.98 -12.73 -21.14
C LYS A 129 18.80 -12.68 -22.11
N LEU A 130 17.82 -11.81 -21.87
CA LEU A 130 16.72 -11.59 -22.81
C LEU A 130 17.23 -11.06 -24.16
N LEU A 131 18.10 -10.04 -24.15
CA LEU A 131 18.61 -9.44 -25.39
C LEU A 131 19.38 -10.45 -26.28
N LEU A 132 20.02 -11.45 -25.67
CA LEU A 132 20.65 -12.55 -26.40
C LEU A 132 19.62 -13.54 -26.95
N ALA A 133 18.57 -13.86 -26.19
CA ALA A 133 17.50 -14.75 -26.60
C ALA A 133 16.68 -14.19 -27.77
N THR A 134 16.43 -12.86 -27.81
CA THR A 134 15.62 -12.22 -28.85
C THR A 134 16.26 -12.23 -30.23
N LYS A 135 17.56 -12.53 -30.34
CA LYS A 135 18.24 -12.71 -31.63
C LYS A 135 17.63 -13.81 -32.50
N GLU A 136 17.15 -14.86 -31.86
CA GLU A 136 16.60 -16.03 -32.55
C GLU A 136 15.14 -15.83 -32.95
N ILE A 137 14.52 -14.72 -32.54
CA ILE A 137 13.15 -14.39 -32.93
C ILE A 137 13.16 -13.89 -34.38
N PRO A 138 12.38 -14.49 -35.29
CA PRO A 138 12.26 -14.00 -36.64
C PRO A 138 11.48 -12.68 -36.66
N PHE A 139 11.99 -11.70 -37.42
CA PHE A 139 11.37 -10.38 -37.58
C PHE A 139 10.93 -10.19 -39.04
N ASN A 140 9.62 -10.16 -39.27
CA ASN A 140 9.03 -9.97 -40.59
C ASN A 140 8.56 -8.53 -40.87
N GLY A 141 8.75 -7.61 -39.92
CA GLY A 141 8.38 -6.20 -40.05
C GLY A 141 6.92 -5.87 -39.75
N THR A 142 6.09 -6.86 -39.38
CA THR A 142 4.65 -6.65 -39.18
C THR A 142 4.29 -6.19 -37.75
N LEU A 143 4.97 -6.73 -36.74
CA LEU A 143 4.71 -6.44 -35.32
C LEU A 143 5.91 -5.78 -34.66
N GLU A 144 5.65 -4.94 -33.67
CA GLU A 144 6.66 -4.25 -32.87
C GLU A 144 7.42 -5.21 -31.94
N GLU A 145 8.63 -4.83 -31.52
CA GLU A 145 9.53 -5.71 -30.77
C GLU A 145 8.93 -6.22 -29.45
N ASP A 146 8.17 -5.39 -28.78
CA ASP A 146 7.53 -5.67 -27.51
C ASP A 146 6.33 -6.61 -27.65
N VAL A 147 5.52 -6.47 -28.71
CA VAL A 147 4.46 -7.42 -29.04
C VAL A 147 5.05 -8.78 -29.37
N LEU A 148 6.18 -8.80 -30.10
CA LEU A 148 6.90 -10.03 -30.41
C LEU A 148 7.44 -10.69 -29.14
N ILE A 149 8.12 -9.93 -28.27
CA ILE A 149 8.71 -10.43 -27.02
C ILE A 149 7.64 -10.90 -26.03
N CYS A 150 6.63 -10.07 -25.76
CA CYS A 150 5.71 -10.26 -24.64
C CYS A 150 4.50 -11.13 -24.98
N ARG A 151 4.18 -11.29 -26.27
CA ARG A 151 2.99 -12.02 -26.71
C ARG A 151 3.32 -13.18 -27.64
N GLN A 152 3.90 -12.89 -28.81
CA GLN A 152 4.08 -13.93 -29.84
C GLN A 152 5.11 -14.98 -29.44
N TYR A 153 6.25 -14.56 -28.89
CA TYR A 153 7.37 -15.44 -28.56
C TYR A 153 7.58 -15.62 -27.06
N ARG A 154 6.68 -15.11 -26.22
CA ARG A 154 6.79 -15.26 -24.77
C ARG A 154 6.88 -16.71 -24.31
N PRO A 155 6.00 -17.64 -24.77
CA PRO A 155 6.11 -19.05 -24.39
C PRO A 155 7.46 -19.67 -24.79
N PHE A 156 7.94 -19.36 -26.00
CA PHE A 156 9.24 -19.82 -26.49
C PHE A 156 10.41 -19.29 -25.64
N LEU A 157 10.37 -18.01 -25.26
CA LEU A 157 11.38 -17.36 -24.42
C LEU A 157 11.38 -17.93 -22.99
N GLU A 158 10.20 -18.15 -22.41
CA GLU A 158 10.02 -18.78 -21.10
C GLU A 158 10.52 -20.24 -21.11
N GLU A 159 10.16 -21.03 -22.12
CA GLU A 159 10.50 -22.45 -22.19
C GLU A 159 11.97 -22.70 -22.53
N LYS A 160 12.50 -22.05 -23.58
CA LYS A 160 13.86 -22.33 -24.09
C LYS A 160 14.95 -21.62 -23.29
N TYR A 161 14.70 -20.41 -22.81
CA TYR A 161 15.72 -19.58 -22.15
C TYR A 161 15.38 -19.25 -20.70
N ALA A 162 14.28 -19.78 -20.15
CA ALA A 162 13.82 -19.47 -18.80
C ALA A 162 13.69 -17.96 -18.56
N ILE A 163 13.25 -17.19 -19.55
CA ILE A 163 13.02 -15.75 -19.41
C ILE A 163 11.90 -15.50 -18.41
N ARG A 164 12.14 -14.65 -17.42
CA ARG A 164 11.15 -14.27 -16.41
C ARG A 164 10.55 -12.90 -16.74
N PHE A 165 9.27 -12.87 -17.05
CA PHE A 165 8.52 -11.63 -17.20
C PHE A 165 7.94 -11.19 -15.86
N ALA A 166 8.00 -9.89 -15.57
CA ALA A 166 7.36 -9.34 -14.37
C ALA A 166 5.84 -9.55 -14.41
N PRO A 167 5.22 -9.86 -13.25
CA PRO A 167 3.77 -9.83 -13.09
C PRO A 167 3.25 -8.38 -13.01
N ASP A 168 1.94 -8.20 -13.18
CA ASP A 168 1.31 -6.87 -13.22
C ASP A 168 1.60 -6.02 -11.99
N HIS A 169 1.59 -6.60 -10.78
CA HIS A 169 1.86 -5.84 -9.56
C HIS A 169 3.29 -5.29 -9.49
N THR A 170 4.27 -6.00 -10.06
CA THR A 170 5.66 -5.50 -10.16
C THR A 170 5.75 -4.47 -11.28
N ALA A 171 5.05 -4.68 -12.40
CA ALA A 171 4.95 -3.72 -13.49
C ALA A 171 4.32 -2.38 -13.03
N GLU A 172 3.25 -2.41 -12.24
CA GLU A 172 2.59 -1.21 -11.68
C GLU A 172 3.50 -0.38 -10.76
N LYS A 173 4.40 -1.05 -10.01
CA LYS A 173 5.45 -0.38 -9.23
C LYS A 173 6.60 0.14 -10.09
N PHE A 174 6.88 -0.53 -11.21
CA PHE A 174 8.03 -0.22 -12.06
C PHE A 174 7.73 0.93 -13.02
N SER A 175 6.65 0.84 -13.79
CA SER A 175 6.28 1.87 -14.74
C SER A 175 4.77 2.02 -14.88
N PHE A 176 4.37 3.27 -15.09
CA PHE A 176 2.98 3.65 -15.17
C PHE A 176 2.61 4.11 -16.59
N GLU A 177 1.39 3.80 -17.02
CA GLU A 177 0.87 4.11 -18.38
C GLU A 177 -0.57 4.67 -18.38
N THR A 178 -1.32 4.56 -17.27
CA THR A 178 -2.73 4.99 -17.20
C THR A 178 -2.91 6.31 -16.41
N THR A 179 -4.09 6.62 -15.85
CA THR A 179 -4.30 7.78 -14.95
C THR A 179 -4.64 7.24 -13.56
N TYR A 180 -3.91 7.69 -12.53
CA TYR A 180 -3.93 7.22 -11.12
C TYR A 180 -3.30 5.85 -10.84
N PRO A 181 -1.99 5.77 -10.53
CA PRO A 181 -1.46 4.57 -9.91
C PRO A 181 -1.86 4.53 -8.42
N THR A 182 -2.15 3.33 -7.93
CA THR A 182 -2.44 3.06 -6.51
C THR A 182 -1.18 3.10 -5.63
N GLN A 183 0.02 3.17 -6.24
CA GLN A 183 1.35 3.26 -5.61
C GLN A 183 2.25 4.26 -6.38
N GLN A 184 3.42 4.63 -5.84
CA GLN A 184 4.37 5.50 -6.54
C GLN A 184 5.26 4.69 -7.52
N PRO A 185 5.13 4.85 -8.86
CA PRO A 185 5.89 4.06 -9.83
C PRO A 185 7.34 4.56 -9.99
N PHE A 186 8.29 3.68 -10.26
CA PHE A 186 9.69 4.06 -10.47
C PHE A 186 9.89 4.97 -11.70
N GLY A 187 9.30 4.62 -12.84
CA GLY A 187 9.38 5.38 -14.09
C GLY A 187 8.05 5.51 -14.82
N PHE A 188 8.08 6.16 -15.97
CA PHE A 188 6.86 6.49 -16.73
C PHE A 188 7.16 6.73 -18.20
N HIS A 189 6.11 6.67 -19.03
CA HIS A 189 6.11 7.04 -20.45
C HIS A 189 4.83 7.74 -20.87
N GLY A 190 4.98 8.82 -21.65
CA GLY A 190 3.88 9.46 -22.39
C GLY A 190 3.93 10.98 -22.42
N LEU A 191 3.45 11.56 -23.54
CA LEU A 191 3.39 13.00 -23.81
C LEU A 191 2.68 13.82 -22.71
N PHE A 192 1.70 13.21 -22.03
CA PHE A 192 0.87 13.88 -21.04
C PHE A 192 1.55 14.13 -19.69
N ASN A 193 2.64 13.46 -19.31
CA ASN A 193 3.38 13.82 -18.07
C ASN A 193 4.71 14.51 -18.34
N LEU A 194 5.07 14.69 -19.61
CA LEU A 194 6.27 15.44 -20.01
C LEU A 194 6.24 16.89 -19.52
N TRP A 195 5.04 17.48 -19.38
CA TRP A 195 4.86 18.85 -18.86
C TRP A 195 4.93 18.97 -17.34
N MET A 196 4.72 17.88 -16.59
CA MET A 196 4.99 17.84 -15.14
C MET A 196 6.50 17.97 -14.85
N ALA A 197 7.34 17.75 -15.86
CA ALA A 197 8.80 17.81 -15.76
C ALA A 197 9.42 18.97 -16.55
N LEU A 198 8.60 19.85 -17.14
CA LEU A 198 9.04 21.06 -17.82
C LEU A 198 8.50 22.25 -17.03
N ALA A 199 9.34 23.26 -16.78
CA ALA A 199 8.85 24.47 -16.17
C ALA A 199 7.80 25.12 -17.11
N PRO A 200 6.77 25.82 -16.59
CA PRO A 200 5.71 26.41 -17.40
C PRO A 200 6.19 27.28 -18.58
N ASN A 201 7.37 27.91 -18.43
CA ASN A 201 8.02 28.73 -19.45
C ASN A 201 8.76 27.95 -20.56
N GLU A 202 8.89 26.62 -20.44
CA GLU A 202 9.56 25.75 -21.41
C GLU A 202 8.58 24.99 -22.31
N ILE A 203 7.33 24.85 -21.87
CA ILE A 203 6.28 24.05 -22.55
C ILE A 203 6.00 24.55 -23.98
N GLU A 204 5.87 25.87 -24.17
CA GLU A 204 5.58 26.46 -25.48
C GLU A 204 6.77 26.30 -26.44
N LYS A 205 8.00 26.48 -25.95
CA LYS A 205 9.23 26.24 -26.74
C LYS A 205 9.34 24.78 -27.13
N PHE A 206 8.99 23.87 -26.22
CA PHE A 206 9.00 22.43 -26.45
C PHE A 206 7.98 22.03 -27.53
N VAL A 207 6.72 22.45 -27.38
CA VAL A 207 5.63 22.23 -28.35
C VAL A 207 6.04 22.67 -29.76
N ASN A 208 6.71 23.81 -29.87
CA ASN A 208 7.17 24.35 -31.15
C ASN A 208 8.34 23.59 -31.78
N ARG A 209 9.11 22.81 -31.00
CA ARG A 209 10.24 22.00 -31.48
C ARG A 209 9.85 20.59 -31.90
N LEU A 210 8.63 20.14 -31.58
CA LEU A 210 8.19 18.80 -31.93
C LEU A 210 8.10 18.62 -33.45
N PRO A 211 8.56 17.46 -33.97
CA PRO A 211 8.52 17.14 -35.40
C PRO A 211 7.08 16.86 -35.87
N ALA A 212 6.85 17.04 -37.17
CA ALA A 212 5.52 16.99 -37.78
C ALA A 212 4.74 15.70 -37.51
N HIS A 213 5.43 14.54 -37.49
CA HIS A 213 4.80 13.24 -37.23
C HIS A 213 4.26 13.11 -35.80
N ILE A 214 4.92 13.73 -34.80
CA ILE A 214 4.41 13.78 -33.42
C ILE A 214 3.24 14.76 -33.34
N THR A 215 3.37 15.94 -33.95
CA THR A 215 2.31 16.96 -33.88
C THR A 215 1.02 16.56 -34.61
N ASN A 216 1.08 15.62 -35.55
CA ASN A 216 -0.08 15.06 -36.25
C ASN A 216 -0.67 13.82 -35.54
N SER A 217 -0.12 13.42 -34.40
CA SER A 217 -0.59 12.26 -33.65
C SER A 217 -1.86 12.56 -32.85
N VAL A 218 -2.68 11.54 -32.63
CA VAL A 218 -3.87 11.61 -31.77
C VAL A 218 -3.48 11.98 -30.33
N GLN A 219 -2.34 11.47 -29.86
CA GLN A 219 -1.79 11.72 -28.54
C GLN A 219 -1.42 13.19 -28.33
N PHE A 220 -0.92 13.87 -29.37
CA PHE A 220 -0.60 15.29 -29.29
C PHE A 220 -1.85 16.18 -29.33
N PHE A 221 -2.88 15.80 -30.10
CA PHE A 221 -4.19 16.45 -30.00
C PHE A 221 -4.81 16.28 -28.62
N GLN A 222 -4.74 15.05 -28.07
CA GLN A 222 -5.22 14.75 -26.73
C GLN A 222 -4.46 15.54 -25.66
N LEU A 223 -3.16 15.80 -25.84
CA LEU A 223 -2.40 16.71 -24.96
C LEU A 223 -3.02 18.11 -24.91
N GLY A 224 -3.43 18.65 -26.06
CA GLY A 224 -4.12 19.94 -26.14
C GLY A 224 -5.49 19.93 -25.45
N VAL A 225 -6.26 18.85 -25.62
CA VAL A 225 -7.55 18.66 -24.93
C VAL A 225 -7.35 18.54 -23.43
N ASN A 226 -6.34 17.80 -22.99
CA ASN A 226 -6.05 17.67 -21.57
C ASN A 226 -5.64 19.03 -20.97
N TYR A 227 -4.88 19.86 -21.70
CA TYR A 227 -4.62 21.24 -21.26
C TYR A 227 -5.89 22.10 -21.17
N LEU A 228 -6.88 21.89 -22.04
CA LEU A 228 -8.20 22.53 -21.90
C LEU A 228 -8.93 22.08 -20.65
N ASP A 229 -8.95 20.77 -20.39
CA ASP A 229 -9.61 20.17 -19.23
C ASP A 229 -8.96 20.63 -17.92
N MET A 230 -7.62 20.81 -17.94
CA MET A 230 -6.82 21.41 -16.86
C MET A 230 -6.89 22.94 -16.81
N ARG A 231 -7.64 23.57 -17.72
CA ARG A 231 -7.80 25.04 -17.85
C ARG A 231 -6.49 25.81 -18.06
N GLN A 232 -5.47 25.14 -18.58
CA GLN A 232 -4.20 25.71 -19.01
C GLN A 232 -4.34 26.21 -20.45
N TYR A 233 -5.16 27.25 -20.62
CA TYR A 233 -5.62 27.69 -21.94
C TYR A 233 -4.49 28.17 -22.85
N SER A 234 -3.42 28.74 -22.30
CA SER A 234 -2.22 29.15 -23.05
C SER A 234 -1.50 27.95 -23.68
N PHE A 235 -1.35 26.85 -22.95
CA PHE A 235 -0.69 25.64 -23.44
C PHE A 235 -1.58 24.84 -24.39
N ALA A 236 -2.88 24.75 -24.08
CA ALA A 236 -3.87 24.20 -25.01
C ALA A 236 -3.84 24.96 -26.35
N LYS A 237 -3.81 26.30 -26.29
CA LYS A 237 -3.69 27.16 -27.46
C LYS A 237 -2.41 26.89 -28.24
N ALA A 238 -1.26 26.82 -27.57
CA ALA A 238 0.02 26.51 -28.22
C ALA A 238 0.01 25.15 -28.93
N VAL A 239 -0.59 24.12 -28.31
CA VAL A 239 -0.71 22.77 -28.91
C VAL A 239 -1.62 22.79 -30.14
N PHE A 240 -2.82 23.36 -30.04
CA PHE A 240 -3.74 23.40 -31.18
C PHE A 240 -3.24 24.32 -32.31
N GLN A 241 -2.57 25.43 -31.99
CA GLN A 241 -1.90 26.28 -32.98
C GLN A 241 -0.81 25.50 -33.72
N ARG A 242 -0.01 24.70 -32.99
CA ARG A 242 1.03 23.87 -33.59
C ARG A 242 0.44 22.79 -34.50
N ILE A 243 -0.65 22.15 -34.09
CA ILE A 243 -1.40 21.19 -34.92
C ILE A 243 -1.90 21.86 -36.19
N LEU A 244 -2.54 23.02 -36.09
CA LEU A 244 -3.10 23.74 -37.24
C LEU A 244 -2.04 24.33 -38.16
N ALA A 245 -0.86 24.67 -37.65
CA ALA A 245 0.28 25.10 -38.46
C ALA A 245 0.83 23.97 -39.35
N ASN A 246 0.81 22.73 -38.86
CA ASN A 246 1.29 21.57 -39.61
C ASN A 246 0.17 20.85 -40.41
N ASN A 247 -1.08 20.97 -39.97
CA ASN A 247 -2.27 20.40 -40.61
C ASN A 247 -3.44 21.38 -40.52
N THR A 248 -3.55 22.26 -41.52
CA THR A 248 -4.62 23.25 -41.63
C THR A 248 -6.01 22.62 -41.81
N GLY A 249 -6.12 21.32 -42.08
CA GLY A 249 -7.37 20.58 -42.22
C GLY A 249 -7.91 19.96 -40.92
N HIS A 250 -7.19 20.07 -39.80
CA HIS A 250 -7.57 19.37 -38.56
C HIS A 250 -8.81 19.98 -37.89
N ALA A 251 -9.99 19.45 -38.21
CA ALA A 251 -11.29 20.00 -37.83
C ALA A 251 -11.49 20.14 -36.31
N ASP A 252 -11.05 19.16 -35.52
CA ASP A 252 -11.25 19.19 -34.06
C ASP A 252 -10.35 20.23 -33.38
N ALA A 253 -9.08 20.34 -33.77
CA ALA A 253 -8.19 21.39 -33.27
C ALA A 253 -8.69 22.79 -33.62
N ARG A 254 -9.29 22.97 -34.81
CA ARG A 254 -9.94 24.24 -35.21
C ARG A 254 -11.15 24.56 -34.35
N ARG A 255 -11.98 23.55 -34.04
CA ARG A 255 -13.14 23.71 -33.15
C ARG A 255 -12.71 24.12 -31.75
N GLN A 256 -11.70 23.45 -31.20
CA GLN A 256 -11.15 23.76 -29.89
C GLN A 256 -10.52 25.16 -29.83
N MET A 257 -9.81 25.58 -30.88
CA MET A 257 -9.28 26.96 -31.00
C MET A 257 -10.40 28.00 -31.07
N THR A 258 -11.46 27.73 -31.83
CA THR A 258 -12.62 28.64 -31.92
C THR A 258 -13.33 28.77 -30.57
N ALA A 259 -13.45 27.66 -29.83
CA ALA A 259 -14.03 27.65 -28.48
C ALA A 259 -13.16 28.39 -27.45
N LEU A 260 -11.83 28.28 -27.55
CA LEU A 260 -10.87 29.04 -26.74
C LEU A 260 -10.94 30.55 -26.99
N GLU A 261 -11.37 30.96 -28.19
CA GLU A 261 -11.45 32.36 -28.62
C GLU A 261 -12.86 32.95 -28.46
N ALA A 262 -13.86 32.15 -28.07
CA ALA A 262 -15.24 32.57 -27.85
C ALA A 262 -15.46 33.16 -26.43
N PRO A 263 -16.18 34.29 -26.28
CA PRO A 263 -16.52 34.84 -24.97
C PRO A 263 -17.52 33.94 -24.23
N ALA A 264 -17.27 33.66 -22.95
CA ALA A 264 -18.07 32.73 -22.14
C ALA A 264 -19.43 33.35 -21.69
N ILE A 265 -20.52 32.58 -21.81
CA ILE A 265 -21.87 32.95 -21.35
C ILE A 265 -22.02 32.58 -19.86
N PRO A 266 -22.44 33.49 -18.96
CA PRO A 266 -22.58 33.20 -17.53
C PRO A 266 -23.97 32.65 -17.14
N HIS A 267 -23.98 31.81 -16.10
CA HIS A 267 -25.19 31.33 -15.42
C HIS A 267 -25.95 32.49 -14.77
N THR A 268 -27.23 32.65 -15.10
CA THR A 268 -28.09 33.70 -14.54
C THR A 268 -28.80 33.20 -13.27
N PRO A 269 -28.70 33.90 -12.12
CA PRO A 269 -29.41 33.53 -10.90
C PRO A 269 -30.95 33.52 -11.09
N GLY A 270 -31.65 32.68 -10.35
CA GLY A 270 -33.11 32.62 -10.39
C GLY A 270 -33.75 33.93 -9.91
N ARG A 271 -34.83 34.38 -10.56
CA ARG A 271 -35.48 35.69 -10.29
C ARG A 271 -35.75 36.00 -8.80
N ASN A 272 -36.01 34.96 -8.01
CA ASN A 272 -36.39 35.08 -6.60
C ASN A 272 -35.23 34.80 -5.62
N GLU A 273 -34.04 34.43 -6.11
CA GLU A 273 -32.84 34.24 -5.29
C GLU A 273 -32.26 35.59 -4.86
N LYS A 274 -31.44 35.59 -3.81
CA LYS A 274 -30.74 36.80 -3.36
C LYS A 274 -29.80 37.29 -4.45
N CYS A 275 -29.81 38.60 -4.71
CA CYS A 275 -28.98 39.18 -5.73
C CYS A 275 -27.51 39.12 -5.32
N PRO A 276 -26.62 38.58 -6.17
CA PRO A 276 -25.20 38.47 -5.84
C PRO A 276 -24.48 39.83 -5.74
N CYS A 277 -25.17 40.95 -6.04
CA CYS A 277 -24.67 42.32 -5.87
C CYS A 277 -24.40 42.73 -4.41
N GLY A 278 -24.78 41.88 -3.43
CA GLY A 278 -24.59 42.16 -2.01
C GLY A 278 -25.59 43.15 -1.42
N SER A 279 -26.58 43.63 -2.20
CA SER A 279 -27.57 44.62 -1.74
C SER A 279 -28.60 44.08 -0.74
N GLY A 280 -28.64 42.76 -0.51
CA GLY A 280 -29.66 42.10 0.31
C GLY A 280 -31.01 41.87 -0.38
N GLU A 281 -31.25 42.48 -1.54
CA GLU A 281 -32.48 42.34 -2.34
C GLU A 281 -32.51 41.07 -3.20
N ARG A 282 -33.70 40.67 -3.69
CA ARG A 282 -33.84 39.56 -4.66
C ARG A 282 -33.35 39.98 -6.06
N TYR A 283 -32.84 39.03 -6.85
CA TYR A 283 -32.21 39.30 -8.15
C TYR A 283 -33.07 40.16 -9.09
N LYS A 284 -34.39 39.90 -9.17
CA LYS A 284 -35.35 40.69 -9.98
C LYS A 284 -35.49 42.16 -9.57
N ASN A 285 -35.09 42.53 -8.35
CA ASN A 285 -35.23 43.88 -7.79
C ASN A 285 -33.89 44.66 -7.72
N CYS A 286 -32.73 44.01 -7.88
CA CYS A 286 -31.39 44.63 -7.97
C CYS A 286 -30.90 44.56 -9.44
N CYS A 287 -29.89 43.72 -9.72
CA CYS A 287 -29.24 43.64 -11.02
C CYS A 287 -30.11 43.04 -12.13
N GLY A 288 -31.21 42.38 -11.80
CA GLY A 288 -32.20 41.88 -12.76
C GLY A 288 -33.33 42.86 -13.08
N LYS A 289 -33.28 44.09 -12.55
CA LYS A 289 -34.25 45.15 -12.85
C LYS A 289 -34.01 45.67 -14.26
N LEU A 290 -35.04 45.61 -15.12
CA LEU A 290 -34.96 46.10 -16.50
C LEU A 290 -34.54 47.58 -16.51
N GLY A 291 -33.33 47.86 -17.02
CA GLY A 291 -32.80 49.21 -17.22
C GLY A 291 -31.49 49.59 -16.51
N ALA A 292 -30.85 48.70 -15.72
CA ALA A 292 -29.56 49.02 -15.08
C ALA A 292 -28.35 48.54 -15.93
N VAL A 293 -27.38 49.45 -16.10
CA VAL A 293 -26.25 49.38 -17.03
C VAL A 293 -25.13 48.44 -16.54
N SER A 294 -24.75 47.50 -17.42
CA SER A 294 -23.43 46.88 -17.68
C SER A 294 -22.43 46.70 -16.51
N TYR A 295 -22.20 45.45 -16.10
CA TYR A 295 -20.95 45.04 -15.42
C TYR A 295 -20.01 44.37 -16.44
N THR A 296 -18.81 44.92 -16.62
CA THR A 296 -17.82 44.43 -17.59
C THR A 296 -16.97 43.29 -16.99
N PRO A 297 -16.77 42.15 -17.67
CA PRO A 297 -15.93 41.07 -17.16
C PRO A 297 -14.42 41.38 -17.26
N LEU A 298 -13.68 40.96 -16.25
CA LEU A 298 -12.21 41.07 -16.14
C LEU A 298 -11.49 39.98 -16.97
N GLN A 299 -10.32 40.32 -17.50
CA GLN A 299 -9.50 39.59 -18.46
C GLN A 299 -8.82 38.33 -17.86
N PRO A 300 -8.35 37.36 -18.67
CA PRO A 300 -7.74 36.10 -18.21
C PRO A 300 -6.53 36.25 -17.26
N ARG A 301 -5.74 37.32 -17.39
CA ARG A 301 -4.62 37.65 -16.48
C ARG A 301 -5.08 38.08 -15.08
N GLU A 302 -6.35 38.39 -14.90
CA GLU A 302 -6.93 38.79 -13.62
C GLU A 302 -7.49 37.57 -12.85
N ARG A 303 -7.71 36.42 -13.52
CA ARG A 303 -8.13 35.15 -12.91
C ARG A 303 -7.02 34.42 -12.16
N GLU A 304 -5.76 34.55 -12.61
CA GLU A 304 -4.59 33.98 -11.94
C GLU A 304 -4.28 34.63 -10.57
N LYS A 305 -4.95 35.76 -10.26
CA LYS A 305 -4.89 36.44 -8.96
C LYS A 305 -6.17 36.30 -8.14
N ASP A 306 -7.18 35.58 -8.65
CA ASP A 306 -8.45 35.37 -7.96
C ASP A 306 -8.34 34.19 -6.98
N ILE A 307 -8.11 34.54 -5.72
CA ILE A 307 -8.01 33.60 -4.60
C ILE A 307 -9.24 32.69 -4.48
N HIS A 308 -10.45 33.20 -4.72
CA HIS A 308 -11.67 32.40 -4.58
C HIS A 308 -11.78 31.34 -5.66
N TRP A 309 -11.40 31.69 -6.89
CA TRP A 309 -11.34 30.73 -7.98
C TRP A 309 -10.27 29.66 -7.74
N MET A 310 -9.05 30.07 -7.36
CA MET A 310 -7.94 29.14 -7.09
C MET A 310 -8.30 28.15 -5.99
N LEU A 311 -8.90 28.64 -4.90
CA LEU A 311 -9.34 27.79 -3.78
C LEU A 311 -10.42 26.80 -4.21
N SER A 312 -11.42 27.25 -4.99
CA SER A 312 -12.49 26.38 -5.48
C SER A 312 -11.95 25.28 -6.42
N ALA A 313 -10.98 25.62 -7.26
CA ALA A 313 -10.30 24.66 -8.12
C ALA A 313 -9.47 23.66 -7.30
N ALA A 314 -8.72 24.13 -6.29
CA ALA A 314 -7.95 23.27 -5.40
C ALA A 314 -8.82 22.24 -4.68
N LEU A 315 -9.96 22.67 -4.12
CA LEU A 315 -10.93 21.81 -3.45
C LEU A 315 -11.50 20.75 -4.40
N LYS A 316 -11.83 21.13 -5.64
CA LYS A 316 -12.32 20.19 -6.65
C LYS A 316 -11.26 19.14 -7.00
N HIS A 317 -10.02 19.54 -7.17
CA HIS A 317 -8.92 18.60 -7.39
C HIS A 317 -8.72 17.66 -6.20
N HIS A 318 -8.84 18.18 -4.97
CA HIS A 318 -8.72 17.37 -3.76
C HIS A 318 -9.86 16.33 -3.68
N GLN A 319 -11.10 16.72 -3.96
CA GLN A 319 -12.27 15.81 -3.98
C GLN A 319 -12.14 14.69 -5.02
N LEU A 320 -11.52 14.98 -6.16
CA LEU A 320 -11.29 14.00 -7.21
C LEU A 320 -10.07 13.10 -6.94
N GLY A 321 -9.35 13.29 -5.83
CA GLY A 321 -8.12 12.55 -5.53
C GLY A 321 -6.89 13.03 -6.30
N HIS A 322 -6.97 14.17 -6.99
CA HIS A 322 -5.85 14.77 -7.74
C HIS A 322 -4.92 15.54 -6.78
N ILE A 323 -4.36 14.84 -5.80
CA ILE A 323 -3.68 15.44 -4.62
C ILE A 323 -2.53 16.37 -5.02
N VAL A 324 -1.73 16.01 -6.03
CA VAL A 324 -0.62 16.85 -6.52
C VAL A 324 -1.13 18.18 -7.09
N HIS A 325 -2.20 18.14 -7.89
CA HIS A 325 -2.82 19.33 -8.47
C HIS A 325 -3.48 20.20 -7.39
N ALA A 326 -4.17 19.58 -6.43
CA ALA A 326 -4.74 20.27 -5.29
C ALA A 326 -3.65 21.00 -4.49
N ASN A 327 -2.54 20.33 -4.19
CA ASN A 327 -1.43 20.92 -3.44
C ASN A 327 -0.80 22.11 -4.14
N ALA A 328 -0.57 22.01 -5.46
CA ALA A 328 -0.05 23.12 -6.26
C ALA A 328 -0.98 24.33 -6.21
N MET A 329 -2.29 24.11 -6.35
CA MET A 329 -3.30 25.17 -6.30
C MET A 329 -3.44 25.79 -4.90
N TYR A 330 -3.37 25.00 -3.82
CA TYR A 330 -3.31 25.55 -2.47
C TYR A 330 -2.04 26.37 -2.26
N GLY A 331 -0.90 25.96 -2.82
CA GLY A 331 0.34 26.74 -2.82
C GLY A 331 0.17 28.12 -3.48
N LEU A 332 -0.54 28.19 -4.61
CA LEU A 332 -0.86 29.47 -5.27
C LEU A 332 -1.80 30.34 -4.41
N VAL A 333 -2.81 29.73 -3.79
CA VAL A 333 -3.69 30.44 -2.84
C VAL A 333 -2.88 31.02 -1.68
N LEU A 334 -1.93 30.26 -1.13
CA LEU A 334 -1.09 30.69 0.00
C LEU A 334 -0.03 31.71 -0.41
N HIS A 335 0.41 31.71 -1.67
CA HIS A 335 1.29 32.75 -2.20
C HIS A 335 0.58 34.11 -2.22
N GLU A 336 -0.64 34.16 -2.76
CA GLU A 336 -1.43 35.41 -2.85
C GLU A 336 -2.12 35.77 -1.52
N SER A 337 -2.47 34.79 -0.70
CA SER A 337 -3.13 34.94 0.59
C SER A 337 -2.56 33.99 1.64
N PRO A 338 -1.44 34.34 2.28
CA PRO A 338 -0.78 33.48 3.26
C PRO A 338 -1.64 33.10 4.47
N GLN A 339 -2.66 33.90 4.78
CA GLN A 339 -3.60 33.68 5.88
C GLN A 339 -4.92 33.03 5.41
N ASN A 340 -4.94 32.35 4.26
CA ASN A 340 -6.12 31.61 3.84
C ASN A 340 -6.27 30.32 4.65
N ALA A 341 -7.14 30.34 5.65
CA ALA A 341 -7.32 29.22 6.59
C ALA A 341 -7.68 27.89 5.89
N ILE A 342 -8.49 27.91 4.83
CA ILE A 342 -8.90 26.70 4.11
C ILE A 342 -7.71 26.12 3.33
N ALA A 343 -6.93 26.94 2.62
CA ALA A 343 -5.75 26.47 1.91
C ALA A 343 -4.67 25.95 2.87
N LEU A 344 -4.44 26.63 4.00
CA LEU A 344 -3.54 26.17 5.06
C LEU A 344 -3.97 24.79 5.58
N GLN A 345 -5.26 24.64 5.90
CA GLN A 345 -5.83 23.38 6.36
C GLN A 345 -5.57 22.25 5.37
N TYR A 346 -5.97 22.41 4.12
CA TYR A 346 -5.87 21.33 3.13
C TYR A 346 -4.43 21.04 2.72
N SER A 347 -3.54 22.04 2.69
CA SER A 347 -2.10 21.79 2.58
C SER A 347 -1.57 20.99 3.77
N GLY A 348 -2.07 21.23 4.99
CA GLY A 348 -1.78 20.44 6.17
C GLY A 348 -2.27 19.00 6.06
N VAL A 349 -3.49 18.77 5.57
CA VAL A 349 -4.03 17.42 5.30
C VAL A 349 -3.17 16.68 4.27
N ILE A 350 -2.73 17.35 3.20
CA ILE A 350 -1.84 16.74 2.20
C ILE A 350 -0.46 16.41 2.80
N ALA A 351 0.07 17.28 3.66
CA ALA A 351 1.33 17.02 4.38
C ALA A 351 1.21 15.77 5.27
N TYR A 352 0.11 15.65 6.02
CA TYR A 352 -0.19 14.47 6.85
C TYR A 352 -0.26 13.19 6.01
N GLN A 353 -1.00 13.21 4.89
CA GLN A 353 -1.09 12.08 3.96
C GLN A 353 0.25 11.71 3.32
N SER A 354 1.19 12.66 3.24
CA SER A 354 2.55 12.45 2.73
C SER A 354 3.55 12.01 3.81
N GLY A 355 3.09 11.84 5.06
CA GLY A 355 3.91 11.44 6.21
C GLY A 355 4.58 12.59 6.98
N ASP A 356 4.42 13.84 6.54
CA ASP A 356 4.99 15.03 7.19
C ASP A 356 4.01 15.60 8.23
N SER A 357 3.92 14.89 9.37
CA SER A 357 2.97 15.22 10.44
C SER A 357 3.34 16.51 11.19
N GLU A 358 4.63 16.87 11.23
CA GLU A 358 5.08 18.14 11.84
C GLU A 358 4.58 19.34 11.04
N LYS A 359 4.79 19.33 9.72
CA LYS A 359 4.28 20.38 8.84
C LYS A 359 2.76 20.42 8.82
N ALA A 360 2.11 19.26 8.86
CA ALA A 360 0.65 19.17 8.95
C ALA A 360 0.13 19.90 10.18
N ALA A 361 0.67 19.60 11.37
CA ALA A 361 0.29 20.25 12.62
C ALA A 361 0.50 21.77 12.55
N GLN A 362 1.66 22.23 12.07
CA GLN A 362 1.97 23.66 11.95
C GLN A 362 0.97 24.41 11.05
N LEU A 363 0.68 23.89 9.85
CA LEU A 363 -0.23 24.53 8.91
C LEU A 363 -1.67 24.57 9.44
N ILE A 364 -2.12 23.48 10.07
CA ILE A 364 -3.46 23.39 10.63
C ILE A 364 -3.60 24.29 11.87
N GLU A 365 -2.59 24.38 12.73
CA GLU A 365 -2.58 25.32 13.86
C GLU A 365 -2.71 26.77 13.38
N GLN A 366 -2.04 27.16 12.29
CA GLN A 366 -2.21 28.47 11.66
C GLN A 366 -3.64 28.67 11.15
N ALA A 367 -4.23 27.65 10.50
CA ALA A 367 -5.61 27.70 10.04
C ALA A 367 -6.59 27.91 11.22
N ILE A 368 -6.38 27.25 12.36
CA ILE A 368 -7.19 27.38 13.58
C ILE A 368 -7.05 28.77 14.20
N GLN A 369 -5.84 29.35 14.22
CA GLN A 369 -5.64 30.72 14.73
C GLN A 369 -6.46 31.75 13.94
N ILE A 370 -6.66 31.50 12.64
CA ILE A 370 -7.40 32.40 11.74
C ILE A 370 -8.91 32.11 11.81
N GLN A 371 -9.32 30.84 11.82
CA GLN A 371 -10.72 30.41 11.90
C GLN A 371 -10.90 29.28 12.94
N PRO A 372 -11.07 29.62 14.23
CA PRO A 372 -11.08 28.63 15.31
C PRO A 372 -12.37 27.81 15.43
N ALA A 373 -13.45 28.24 14.76
CA ALA A 373 -14.78 27.65 14.90
C ALA A 373 -15.08 26.53 13.88
N ILE A 374 -14.10 26.10 13.08
CA ILE A 374 -14.28 25.03 12.08
C ILE A 374 -13.92 23.67 12.70
N PRO A 375 -14.87 22.73 12.87
CA PRO A 375 -14.62 21.43 13.50
C PRO A 375 -13.54 20.60 12.81
N ASP A 376 -13.54 20.60 11.47
CA ASP A 376 -12.62 19.80 10.65
C ASP A 376 -11.15 20.13 10.94
N PHE A 377 -10.85 21.38 11.26
CA PHE A 377 -9.47 21.80 11.52
C PHE A 377 -8.96 21.15 12.80
N HIS A 378 -9.77 21.18 13.87
CA HIS A 378 -9.43 20.52 15.12
C HIS A 378 -9.34 19.00 14.97
N ASN A 379 -10.26 18.37 14.23
CA ASN A 379 -10.20 16.93 13.98
C ASN A 379 -8.88 16.53 13.26
N ASN A 380 -8.52 17.26 12.20
CA ASN A 380 -7.31 16.97 11.44
C ASN A 380 -6.03 17.32 12.22
N LEU A 381 -6.05 18.37 13.06
CA LEU A 381 -4.94 18.62 13.99
C LEU A 381 -4.76 17.47 14.97
N GLY A 382 -5.88 16.92 15.47
CA GLY A 382 -5.87 15.76 16.35
C GLY A 382 -5.18 14.56 15.72
N LEU A 383 -5.48 14.25 14.46
CA LEU A 383 -4.82 13.19 13.68
C LEU A 383 -3.30 13.43 13.54
N ALA A 384 -2.90 14.65 13.16
CA ALA A 384 -1.47 15.00 13.03
C ALA A 384 -0.73 14.89 14.37
N LEU A 385 -1.32 15.39 15.46
CA LEU A 385 -0.74 15.30 16.81
C LEU A 385 -0.65 13.87 17.33
N GLN A 386 -1.62 13.02 16.99
CA GLN A 386 -1.57 11.60 17.31
C GLN A 386 -0.40 10.92 16.60
N ALA A 387 -0.19 11.20 15.31
CA ALA A 387 0.95 10.68 14.55
C ALA A 387 2.30 11.20 15.08
N LEU A 388 2.33 12.39 15.69
CA LEU A 388 3.50 12.93 16.39
C LEU A 388 3.70 12.37 17.82
N GLY A 389 2.86 11.44 18.27
CA GLY A 389 2.97 10.88 19.62
C GLY A 389 2.55 11.84 20.74
N ASN A 390 1.66 12.80 20.45
CA ASN A 390 1.10 13.72 21.44
C ASN A 390 -0.40 13.44 21.72
N PRO A 391 -0.72 12.33 22.42
CA PRO A 391 -2.09 11.90 22.62
C PRO A 391 -2.93 12.90 23.43
N SER A 392 -2.33 13.56 24.43
CA SER A 392 -3.06 14.51 25.28
C SER A 392 -3.56 15.73 24.51
N ARG A 393 -2.74 16.30 23.61
CA ARG A 393 -3.19 17.41 22.75
C ARG A 393 -4.13 16.92 21.65
N ALA A 394 -3.91 15.72 21.10
CA ALA A 394 -4.82 15.12 20.12
C ALA A 394 -6.24 14.96 20.70
N GLU A 395 -6.36 14.48 21.93
CA GLU A 395 -7.64 14.32 22.62
C GLU A 395 -8.38 15.65 22.77
N GLN A 396 -7.66 16.70 23.20
CA GLN A 396 -8.23 18.05 23.32
C GLN A 396 -8.79 18.54 21.99
N CYS A 397 -8.07 18.29 20.88
CA CYS A 397 -8.50 18.68 19.54
C CYS A 397 -9.76 17.91 19.10
N PHE A 398 -9.81 16.58 19.27
CA PHE A 398 -11.01 15.81 18.94
C PHE A 398 -12.23 16.24 19.77
N ARG A 399 -12.06 16.47 21.07
CA ARG A 399 -13.13 16.98 21.95
C ARG A 399 -13.58 18.38 21.53
N GLN A 400 -12.68 19.24 21.09
CA GLN A 400 -13.03 20.56 20.59
C GLN A 400 -13.79 20.47 19.25
N ALA A 401 -13.41 19.58 18.34
CA ALA A 401 -14.17 19.31 17.12
C ALA A 401 -15.61 18.86 17.43
N ILE A 402 -15.78 17.93 18.37
CA ILE A 402 -17.09 17.45 18.85
C ILE A 402 -17.89 18.57 19.51
N LYS A 403 -17.25 19.44 20.31
CA LYS A 403 -17.91 20.59 20.93
C LYS A 403 -18.44 21.58 19.89
N LEU A 404 -17.70 21.79 18.80
CA LEU A 404 -18.10 22.68 17.70
C LEU A 404 -19.18 22.04 16.82
N ASN A 405 -19.13 20.72 16.61
CA ASN A 405 -20.16 19.96 15.90
C ASN A 405 -20.48 18.63 16.63
N PRO A 406 -21.55 18.60 17.45
CA PRO A 406 -21.97 17.38 18.15
C PRO A 406 -22.45 16.23 17.24
N ASN A 407 -22.64 16.47 15.94
CA ASN A 407 -23.02 15.45 14.95
C ASN A 407 -21.85 15.09 14.03
N TYR A 408 -20.61 15.15 14.53
CA TYR A 408 -19.41 14.83 13.75
C TYR A 408 -18.95 13.38 13.99
N ALA A 409 -19.47 12.45 13.21
CA ALA A 409 -19.24 11.00 13.38
C ALA A 409 -17.74 10.63 13.34
N GLU A 410 -16.98 11.20 12.40
CA GLU A 410 -15.56 10.94 12.20
C GLU A 410 -14.73 11.40 13.41
N ALA A 411 -15.05 12.55 14.01
CA ALA A 411 -14.36 13.03 15.22
C ALA A 411 -14.60 12.11 16.42
N TYR A 412 -15.81 11.58 16.59
CA TYR A 412 -16.09 10.56 17.60
C TYR A 412 -15.32 9.26 17.33
N ASN A 413 -15.27 8.79 16.08
CA ASN A 413 -14.48 7.61 15.71
C ASN A 413 -12.99 7.82 16.02
N ASN A 414 -12.42 8.97 15.67
CA ASN A 414 -11.01 9.28 15.90
C ASN A 414 -10.69 9.40 17.40
N LEU A 415 -11.58 10.02 18.18
CA LEU A 415 -11.45 10.04 19.64
C LEU A 415 -11.48 8.61 20.23
N GLY A 416 -12.38 7.76 19.75
CA GLY A 416 -12.45 6.35 20.16
C GLY A 416 -11.14 5.60 19.87
N LEU A 417 -10.56 5.77 18.68
CA LEU A 417 -9.27 5.16 18.33
C LEU A 417 -8.12 5.64 19.23
N LEU A 418 -8.10 6.93 19.56
CA LEU A 418 -7.11 7.48 20.50
C LEU A 418 -7.29 6.92 21.91
N LEU A 419 -8.54 6.77 22.37
CA LEU A 419 -8.86 6.17 23.67
C LEU A 419 -8.42 4.70 23.72
N GLU A 420 -8.63 3.92 22.66
CA GLU A 420 -8.08 2.56 22.56
C GLU A 420 -6.55 2.54 22.64
N ALA A 421 -5.87 3.40 21.88
CA ALA A 421 -4.42 3.48 21.89
C ALA A 421 -3.85 3.87 23.27
N THR A 422 -4.65 4.53 24.10
CA THR A 422 -4.30 4.96 25.46
C THR A 422 -4.94 4.09 26.55
N GLY A 423 -5.50 2.92 26.21
CA GLY A 423 -5.99 1.92 27.16
C GLY A 423 -7.38 2.19 27.76
N HIS A 424 -8.13 3.17 27.23
CA HIS A 424 -9.46 3.57 27.70
C HIS A 424 -10.58 2.92 26.87
N SER A 425 -10.56 1.59 26.72
CA SER A 425 -11.47 0.88 25.80
C SER A 425 -12.97 1.03 26.12
N TYR A 426 -13.34 1.20 27.40
CA TYR A 426 -14.75 1.44 27.76
C TYR A 426 -15.26 2.81 27.29
N ASP A 427 -14.43 3.85 27.37
CA ASP A 427 -14.77 5.18 26.85
C ASP A 427 -14.79 5.20 25.31
N ALA A 428 -13.90 4.40 24.69
CA ALA A 428 -13.88 4.23 23.25
C ALA A 428 -15.18 3.62 22.71
N ILE A 429 -15.76 2.61 23.40
CA ILE A 429 -17.07 2.03 23.05
C ILE A 429 -18.13 3.14 22.93
N HIS A 430 -18.22 4.03 23.92
CA HIS A 430 -19.19 5.13 23.89
C HIS A 430 -18.96 6.08 22.71
N CYS A 431 -17.70 6.35 22.36
CA CYS A 431 -17.38 7.17 21.20
C CYS A 431 -17.81 6.51 19.89
N PHE A 432 -17.51 5.22 19.71
CA PHE A 432 -17.93 4.50 18.50
C PHE A 432 -19.45 4.36 18.39
N GLU A 433 -20.14 4.08 19.50
CA GLU A 433 -21.61 4.07 19.54
C GLU A 433 -22.20 5.43 19.14
N LYS A 434 -21.60 6.54 19.58
CA LYS A 434 -22.03 7.88 19.16
C LYS A 434 -21.78 8.10 17.68
N SER A 435 -20.62 7.72 17.16
CA SER A 435 -20.32 7.79 15.72
C SER A 435 -21.35 7.03 14.89
N ILE A 436 -21.67 5.79 15.26
CA ILE A 436 -22.66 4.94 14.59
C ILE A 436 -24.08 5.53 14.71
N SER A 437 -24.44 6.12 15.85
CA SER A 437 -25.75 6.75 16.01
C SER A 437 -25.96 7.95 15.08
N ILE A 438 -24.88 8.62 14.69
CA ILE A 438 -24.88 9.76 13.75
C ILE A 438 -24.83 9.25 12.30
N MET A 439 -23.97 8.27 12.02
CA MET A 439 -23.77 7.67 10.70
C MET A 439 -23.91 6.14 10.79
N PRO A 440 -25.13 5.59 10.67
CA PRO A 440 -25.39 4.16 10.87
C PRO A 440 -24.68 3.21 9.90
N ASP A 441 -24.25 3.69 8.74
CA ASP A 441 -23.53 2.89 7.74
C ASP A 441 -22.01 3.06 7.80
N PHE A 442 -21.49 3.68 8.87
CA PHE A 442 -20.05 3.92 9.02
C PHE A 442 -19.30 2.64 9.39
N ALA A 443 -19.00 1.82 8.38
CA ALA A 443 -18.39 0.50 8.53
C ALA A 443 -17.12 0.49 9.40
N GLN A 444 -16.28 1.52 9.29
CA GLN A 444 -15.07 1.64 10.11
C GLN A 444 -15.39 1.80 11.61
N ALA A 445 -16.40 2.59 11.96
CA ALA A 445 -16.80 2.78 13.35
C ALA A 445 -17.40 1.50 13.95
N HIS A 446 -18.19 0.75 13.18
CA HIS A 446 -18.69 -0.57 13.58
C HIS A 446 -17.54 -1.56 13.80
N TRP A 447 -16.58 -1.62 12.87
CA TRP A 447 -15.44 -2.50 13.03
C TRP A 447 -14.59 -2.10 14.24
N ASN A 448 -14.32 -0.82 14.47
CA ASN A 448 -13.61 -0.35 15.66
C ASN A 448 -14.36 -0.68 16.95
N LEU A 449 -15.68 -0.45 17.00
CA LEU A 449 -16.55 -0.85 18.12
C LEU A 449 -16.42 -2.34 18.42
N SER A 450 -16.37 -3.18 17.38
CA SER A 450 -16.21 -4.61 17.55
C SER A 450 -14.94 -4.98 18.29
N LEU A 451 -13.81 -4.33 17.99
CA LEU A 451 -12.53 -4.60 18.63
C LEU A 451 -12.58 -4.19 20.12
N SER A 452 -13.18 -3.03 20.42
CA SER A 452 -13.40 -2.55 21.78
C SER A 452 -14.34 -3.45 22.60
N LEU A 453 -15.38 -3.99 21.97
CA LEU A 453 -16.28 -4.96 22.61
C LEU A 453 -15.56 -6.29 22.85
N LEU A 454 -14.76 -6.76 21.90
CA LEU A 454 -14.03 -8.01 22.02
C LEU A 454 -12.94 -7.95 23.10
N ILE A 455 -12.17 -6.85 23.18
CA ILE A 455 -11.10 -6.68 24.17
C ILE A 455 -11.65 -6.56 25.61
N THR A 456 -12.88 -6.05 25.75
CA THR A 456 -13.63 -6.01 27.02
C THR A 456 -14.47 -7.28 27.27
N ALA A 457 -14.24 -8.34 26.49
CA ALA A 457 -14.90 -9.65 26.57
C ALA A 457 -16.42 -9.66 26.30
N ASN A 458 -16.97 -8.61 25.68
CA ASN A 458 -18.34 -8.57 25.17
C ASN A 458 -18.44 -9.25 23.79
N PHE A 459 -18.22 -10.56 23.75
CA PHE A 459 -18.18 -11.34 22.51
C PHE A 459 -19.49 -11.35 21.74
N SER A 460 -20.64 -11.45 22.43
CA SER A 460 -21.95 -11.58 21.77
C SER A 460 -22.25 -10.41 20.84
N ARG A 461 -21.98 -9.18 21.29
CA ARG A 461 -22.13 -7.98 20.46
C ARG A 461 -20.90 -7.75 19.60
N GLY A 462 -19.70 -8.00 20.13
CA GLY A 462 -18.44 -7.85 19.42
C GLY A 462 -18.44 -8.58 18.08
N TRP A 463 -18.84 -9.85 18.02
CA TRP A 463 -18.86 -10.62 16.77
C TRP A 463 -19.86 -10.11 15.74
N LYS A 464 -21.01 -9.57 16.18
CA LYS A 464 -21.99 -8.96 15.27
C LYS A 464 -21.42 -7.72 14.61
N GLU A 465 -20.78 -6.86 15.41
CA GLU A 465 -20.13 -5.65 14.90
C GLU A 465 -18.90 -5.99 14.04
N TYR A 466 -18.21 -7.10 14.33
CA TYR A 466 -17.01 -7.54 13.61
C TYR A 466 -17.30 -7.87 12.14
N GLU A 467 -18.53 -8.24 11.78
CA GLU A 467 -18.93 -8.51 10.38
C GLU A 467 -18.91 -7.25 9.51
N TRP A 468 -18.97 -6.05 10.09
CA TRP A 468 -18.88 -4.80 9.33
C TRP A 468 -17.51 -4.58 8.68
N ARG A 469 -16.46 -5.29 9.14
CA ARG A 469 -15.15 -5.29 8.46
C ARG A 469 -15.27 -5.66 6.98
N LEU A 470 -16.24 -6.49 6.62
CA LEU A 470 -16.44 -6.92 5.24
C LEU A 470 -16.99 -5.79 4.34
N LYS A 471 -17.45 -4.69 4.93
CA LYS A 471 -17.91 -3.49 4.23
C LYS A 471 -16.87 -2.37 4.21
N THR A 472 -15.70 -2.55 4.84
CA THR A 472 -14.64 -1.53 4.79
C THR A 472 -13.93 -1.58 3.44
N PRO A 473 -13.32 -0.47 2.98
CA PRO A 473 -12.65 -0.42 1.68
C PRO A 473 -11.58 -1.51 1.50
N GLU A 474 -10.91 -1.92 2.58
CA GLU A 474 -9.83 -2.91 2.58
C GLU A 474 -10.32 -4.32 2.21
N LEU A 475 -11.52 -4.71 2.66
CA LEU A 475 -12.03 -6.08 2.51
C LEU A 475 -13.25 -6.18 1.58
N ALA A 476 -13.94 -5.08 1.27
CA ALA A 476 -15.11 -5.08 0.38
C ALA A 476 -14.78 -5.61 -1.03
N GLY A 477 -13.54 -5.43 -1.49
CA GLY A 477 -13.08 -5.98 -2.76
C GLY A 477 -12.96 -7.51 -2.77
N GLU A 478 -12.63 -8.13 -1.63
CA GLU A 478 -12.42 -9.58 -1.54
C GLU A 478 -13.71 -10.36 -1.76
N GLN A 479 -14.87 -9.81 -1.39
CA GLN A 479 -16.16 -10.43 -1.62
C GLN A 479 -16.47 -10.66 -3.11
N LYS A 480 -15.98 -9.78 -3.99
CA LYS A 480 -16.22 -9.87 -5.44
C LYS A 480 -15.52 -11.08 -6.10
N ARG A 481 -14.62 -11.74 -5.37
CA ARG A 481 -13.93 -12.95 -5.84
C ARG A 481 -14.85 -14.19 -5.87
N PHE A 482 -15.93 -14.17 -5.10
CA PHE A 482 -16.79 -15.34 -4.92
C PHE A 482 -18.06 -15.24 -5.76
N SER A 483 -18.38 -16.33 -6.45
CA SER A 483 -19.54 -16.41 -7.35
C SER A 483 -20.80 -16.96 -6.68
N HIS A 484 -20.65 -17.60 -5.51
CA HIS A 484 -21.75 -18.17 -4.72
C HIS A 484 -22.01 -17.28 -3.50
N PRO A 485 -23.19 -17.39 -2.86
CA PRO A 485 -23.55 -16.52 -1.74
C PRO A 485 -22.69 -16.75 -0.48
N LEU A 486 -22.55 -15.67 0.31
CA LEU A 486 -22.00 -15.71 1.66
C LEU A 486 -22.93 -16.53 2.56
N TRP A 487 -22.35 -17.43 3.36
CA TRP A 487 -23.09 -18.13 4.41
C TRP A 487 -23.34 -17.18 5.59
N GLU A 488 -24.62 -16.95 5.87
CA GLU A 488 -25.07 -16.12 6.97
C GLU A 488 -25.84 -16.91 8.03
N GLU A 489 -27.04 -17.37 7.69
CA GLU A 489 -27.94 -18.15 8.56
C GLU A 489 -28.67 -19.27 7.79
N GLN A 490 -28.30 -19.50 6.53
CA GLN A 490 -28.92 -20.53 5.70
C GLN A 490 -28.65 -21.93 6.26
N ASP A 491 -29.54 -22.89 5.98
CA ASP A 491 -29.33 -24.31 6.29
C ASP A 491 -28.17 -24.87 5.46
N ILE A 492 -27.21 -25.46 6.18
CA ILE A 492 -25.96 -25.99 5.64
C ILE A 492 -25.88 -27.52 5.70
N PHE A 493 -26.91 -28.22 6.20
CA PHE A 493 -26.85 -29.68 6.32
C PHE A 493 -26.60 -30.36 4.96
N GLY A 494 -25.53 -31.15 4.87
CA GLY A 494 -25.10 -31.82 3.65
C GLY A 494 -24.54 -30.89 2.56
N LYS A 495 -24.33 -29.60 2.85
CA LYS A 495 -23.80 -28.61 1.91
C LYS A 495 -22.28 -28.54 1.95
N THR A 496 -21.71 -27.98 0.89
CA THR A 496 -20.27 -27.69 0.79
C THR A 496 -20.03 -26.20 1.05
N ILE A 497 -19.22 -25.89 2.06
CA ILE A 497 -18.86 -24.52 2.43
C ILE A 497 -17.39 -24.28 2.08
N PHE A 498 -17.13 -23.23 1.32
CA PHE A 498 -15.80 -22.73 1.00
C PHE A 498 -15.36 -21.70 2.04
N ILE A 499 -14.52 -22.13 2.97
CA ILE A 499 -13.89 -21.27 3.96
C ILE A 499 -12.66 -20.62 3.36
N HIS A 500 -12.49 -19.32 3.51
CA HIS A 500 -11.30 -18.61 3.05
C HIS A 500 -10.65 -17.83 4.18
N THR A 501 -9.31 -17.91 4.26
CA THR A 501 -8.55 -17.05 5.16
C THR A 501 -8.53 -15.62 4.63
N GLU A 502 -8.65 -14.66 5.54
CA GLU A 502 -8.42 -13.23 5.32
C GLU A 502 -7.38 -12.76 6.34
N GLN A 503 -6.94 -11.50 6.23
CA GLN A 503 -6.01 -10.87 7.19
C GLN A 503 -4.67 -11.64 7.37
N GLY A 504 -4.20 -11.77 8.62
CA GLY A 504 -2.88 -12.27 8.99
C GLY A 504 -2.80 -13.80 9.16
N LEU A 505 -1.58 -14.32 9.17
CA LEU A 505 -1.33 -15.75 9.40
C LEU A 505 -1.70 -16.20 10.82
N GLY A 506 -1.52 -15.32 11.82
CA GLY A 506 -1.91 -15.57 13.20
C GLY A 506 -3.42 -15.76 13.36
N ASP A 507 -4.20 -14.93 12.64
CA ASP A 507 -5.66 -15.02 12.62
C ASP A 507 -6.11 -16.38 12.09
N ALA A 508 -5.55 -16.78 10.94
CA ALA A 508 -5.85 -18.09 10.38
C ALA A 508 -5.51 -19.23 11.35
N ILE A 509 -4.34 -19.20 11.99
CA ILE A 509 -3.93 -20.21 12.98
C ILE A 509 -4.85 -20.23 14.21
N GLN A 510 -5.36 -19.09 14.65
CA GLN A 510 -6.26 -19.06 15.79
C GLN A 510 -7.64 -19.60 15.44
N PHE A 511 -8.24 -19.11 14.34
CA PHE A 511 -9.64 -19.37 14.00
C PHE A 511 -9.88 -20.69 13.27
N ILE A 512 -8.84 -21.35 12.75
CA ILE A 512 -8.97 -22.70 12.18
C ILE A 512 -9.55 -23.72 13.20
N ARG A 513 -9.48 -23.41 14.50
CA ARG A 513 -10.10 -24.19 15.59
C ARG A 513 -11.61 -24.39 15.45
N TYR A 514 -12.30 -23.55 14.68
CA TYR A 514 -13.74 -23.65 14.46
C TYR A 514 -14.10 -24.68 13.39
N ILE A 515 -13.15 -25.13 12.58
CA ILE A 515 -13.43 -26.07 11.49
C ILE A 515 -13.96 -27.42 11.98
N PRO A 516 -13.40 -28.06 13.03
CA PRO A 516 -13.96 -29.31 13.55
C PRO A 516 -15.42 -29.14 14.03
N GLN A 517 -15.73 -28.02 14.68
CA GLN A 517 -17.10 -27.72 15.13
C GLN A 517 -18.03 -27.52 13.93
N LEU A 518 -17.60 -26.77 12.90
CA LEU A 518 -18.37 -26.60 11.68
C LEU A 518 -18.64 -27.95 11.00
N ALA A 519 -17.61 -28.78 10.83
CA ALA A 519 -17.72 -30.10 10.21
C ALA A 519 -18.67 -31.04 10.98
N SER A 520 -18.79 -30.89 12.30
CA SER A 520 -19.72 -31.67 13.12
C SER A 520 -21.20 -31.42 12.81
N LEU A 521 -21.52 -30.32 12.11
CA LEU A 521 -22.86 -30.00 11.60
C LEU A 521 -23.21 -30.76 10.30
N ASN A 522 -22.44 -31.79 9.96
CA ASN A 522 -22.59 -32.61 8.76
C ASN A 522 -22.47 -31.79 7.45
N VAL A 523 -21.41 -30.99 7.38
CA VAL A 523 -21.09 -30.14 6.21
C VAL A 523 -19.73 -30.51 5.62
N HIS A 524 -19.57 -30.31 4.33
CA HIS A 524 -18.30 -30.51 3.64
C HIS A 524 -17.50 -29.21 3.62
N VAL A 525 -16.37 -29.18 4.32
CA VAL A 525 -15.53 -27.98 4.41
C VAL A 525 -14.42 -28.03 3.36
N LEU A 526 -14.39 -27.03 2.49
CA LEU A 526 -13.24 -26.69 1.65
C LEU A 526 -12.53 -25.49 2.27
N LEU A 527 -11.20 -25.48 2.27
CA LEU A 527 -10.42 -24.38 2.84
C LEU A 527 -9.49 -23.76 1.81
N GLU A 528 -9.55 -22.46 1.63
CA GLU A 528 -8.49 -21.68 1.02
C GLU A 528 -7.61 -21.05 2.09
N CYS A 529 -6.29 -21.26 2.00
CA CYS A 529 -5.33 -20.62 2.90
C CYS A 529 -4.02 -20.24 2.20
N LYS A 530 -3.29 -19.29 2.77
CA LYS A 530 -1.96 -18.88 2.28
C LYS A 530 -1.02 -20.10 2.20
N PRO A 531 -0.15 -20.21 1.17
CA PRO A 531 0.72 -21.38 0.98
C PRO A 531 1.53 -21.79 2.21
N ALA A 532 1.98 -20.81 3.00
CA ALA A 532 2.76 -21.03 4.23
C ALA A 532 2.02 -21.85 5.31
N LEU A 533 0.68 -21.91 5.27
CA LEU A 533 -0.18 -22.63 6.21
C LEU A 533 -0.69 -23.97 5.67
N LYS A 534 -0.63 -24.18 4.35
CA LYS A 534 -1.25 -25.32 3.66
C LYS A 534 -0.86 -26.67 4.27
N GLN A 535 0.43 -26.89 4.51
CA GLN A 535 0.93 -28.13 5.12
C GLN A 535 0.51 -28.30 6.57
N LEU A 536 0.47 -27.21 7.35
CA LEU A 536 0.06 -27.27 8.75
C LEU A 536 -1.44 -27.58 8.88
N PHE A 537 -2.27 -26.98 8.04
CA PHE A 537 -3.72 -27.14 8.08
C PHE A 537 -4.22 -28.50 7.57
N GLN A 538 -3.37 -29.30 6.91
CA GLN A 538 -3.69 -30.71 6.62
C GLN A 538 -3.99 -31.54 7.87
N THR A 539 -3.53 -31.08 9.05
CA THR A 539 -3.68 -31.78 10.33
C THR A 539 -5.03 -31.53 10.99
N VAL A 540 -5.85 -30.61 10.45
CA VAL A 540 -7.13 -30.21 11.02
C VAL A 540 -8.23 -31.17 10.58
N GLN A 541 -8.91 -31.76 11.56
CA GLN A 541 -10.06 -32.64 11.30
C GLN A 541 -11.25 -31.85 10.71
N GLY A 542 -11.96 -32.48 9.77
CA GLY A 542 -13.15 -31.91 9.14
C GLY A 542 -12.90 -31.19 7.81
N ILE A 543 -11.64 -30.91 7.45
CA ILE A 543 -11.32 -30.35 6.13
C ILE A 543 -11.31 -31.46 5.08
N LYS A 544 -12.11 -31.29 4.02
CA LYS A 544 -12.15 -32.22 2.88
C LYS A 544 -11.04 -31.94 1.86
N GLN A 545 -10.72 -30.67 1.63
CA GLN A 545 -9.69 -30.24 0.69
C GLN A 545 -9.15 -28.85 1.04
N ILE A 546 -7.86 -28.64 0.80
CA ILE A 546 -7.19 -27.34 0.97
C ILE A 546 -6.67 -26.85 -0.39
N VAL A 547 -6.98 -25.59 -0.72
CA VAL A 547 -6.48 -24.89 -1.90
C VAL A 547 -5.71 -23.63 -1.49
N SER A 548 -4.86 -23.14 -2.40
CA SER A 548 -4.17 -21.85 -2.26
C SER A 548 -4.90 -20.77 -3.07
N PRO A 549 -4.79 -19.47 -2.70
CA PRO A 549 -5.32 -18.38 -3.52
C PRO A 549 -4.86 -18.49 -4.99
N GLY A 550 -5.80 -18.40 -5.92
CA GLY A 550 -5.56 -18.53 -7.35
C GLY A 550 -5.62 -19.95 -7.91
N GLU A 551 -5.64 -20.99 -7.06
CA GLU A 551 -5.97 -22.34 -7.49
C GLU A 551 -7.49 -22.44 -7.75
N PRO A 552 -7.94 -23.22 -8.76
CA PRO A 552 -9.35 -23.40 -9.02
C PRO A 552 -10.04 -24.06 -7.82
N ALA A 553 -11.04 -23.37 -7.25
CA ALA A 553 -11.84 -23.91 -6.17
C ALA A 553 -12.77 -25.02 -6.70
N PRO A 554 -12.90 -26.15 -5.98
CA PRO A 554 -13.95 -27.14 -6.26
C PRO A 554 -15.35 -26.52 -6.15
N ARG A 555 -16.38 -27.20 -6.63
CA ARG A 555 -17.77 -26.72 -6.50
C ARG A 555 -18.17 -26.61 -5.01
N TYR A 556 -18.76 -25.48 -4.63
CA TYR A 556 -19.29 -25.21 -3.29
C TYR A 556 -20.68 -24.57 -3.37
N ASP A 557 -21.45 -24.64 -2.28
CA ASP A 557 -22.80 -24.05 -2.18
C ASP A 557 -22.74 -22.63 -1.59
N PHE A 558 -21.89 -22.43 -0.57
CA PHE A 558 -21.70 -21.14 0.11
C PHE A 558 -20.21 -20.87 0.35
N HIS A 559 -19.83 -19.61 0.53
CA HIS A 559 -18.52 -19.24 1.06
C HIS A 559 -18.63 -18.57 2.44
N CYS A 560 -17.58 -18.63 3.24
CA CYS A 560 -17.52 -17.93 4.52
C CYS A 560 -16.08 -17.51 4.85
N PRO A 561 -15.84 -16.24 5.23
CA PRO A 561 -14.56 -15.85 5.79
C PRO A 561 -14.30 -16.61 7.09
N LEU A 562 -13.06 -17.07 7.29
CA LEU A 562 -12.70 -17.86 8.46
C LEU A 562 -12.98 -17.12 9.78
N LEU A 563 -12.80 -15.80 9.82
CA LEU A 563 -13.02 -14.97 11.00
C LEU A 563 -14.49 -14.64 11.25
N SER A 564 -15.40 -15.02 10.35
CA SER A 564 -16.85 -14.93 10.57
C SER A 564 -17.39 -16.14 11.34
N LEU A 565 -16.65 -17.26 11.40
CA LEU A 565 -17.10 -18.48 12.09
C LEU A 565 -17.50 -18.30 13.56
N PRO A 566 -16.82 -17.47 14.38
CA PRO A 566 -17.28 -17.21 15.75
C PRO A 566 -18.69 -16.62 15.80
N SER A 567 -19.04 -15.75 14.85
CA SER A 567 -20.38 -15.17 14.74
C SER A 567 -21.39 -16.23 14.29
N ARG A 568 -21.07 -16.99 13.23
CA ARG A 568 -21.93 -18.03 12.65
C ARG A 568 -22.20 -19.21 13.59
N LEU A 569 -21.25 -19.50 14.47
CA LEU A 569 -21.35 -20.56 15.48
C LEU A 569 -21.72 -20.02 16.87
N HIS A 570 -22.09 -18.74 16.97
CA HIS A 570 -22.57 -18.06 18.18
C HIS A 570 -21.63 -18.18 19.39
N THR A 571 -20.32 -17.99 19.19
CA THR A 571 -19.32 -18.05 20.25
C THR A 571 -19.53 -16.97 21.32
N ALA A 572 -19.78 -17.40 22.55
CA ALA A 572 -19.65 -16.61 23.78
C ALA A 572 -18.29 -16.84 24.48
N SER A 573 -17.94 -16.04 25.50
CA SER A 573 -16.67 -16.17 26.25
C SER A 573 -16.45 -17.56 26.85
N ASN A 574 -17.51 -18.18 27.35
CA ASN A 574 -17.51 -19.53 27.91
C ASN A 574 -17.66 -20.64 26.84
N ALA A 575 -17.79 -20.26 25.56
CA ALA A 575 -18.00 -21.16 24.44
C ALA A 575 -16.88 -21.06 23.38
N ILE A 576 -15.75 -20.40 23.71
CA ILE A 576 -14.54 -20.46 22.89
C ILE A 576 -14.13 -21.95 22.78
N PRO A 577 -13.90 -22.50 21.58
CA PRO A 577 -13.40 -23.87 21.45
C PRO A 577 -12.04 -23.99 22.14
N THR A 578 -12.02 -24.71 23.27
CA THR A 578 -10.86 -24.93 24.13
C THR A 578 -10.13 -26.28 23.98
N PRO A 579 -10.56 -27.28 23.17
CA PRO A 579 -9.72 -28.44 22.91
C PRO A 579 -8.37 -28.02 22.33
N ILE A 580 -7.32 -28.20 23.13
CA ILE A 580 -5.93 -27.97 22.75
C ILE A 580 -5.18 -29.29 22.96
N PRO A 581 -4.33 -29.72 22.02
CA PRO A 581 -4.05 -29.08 20.73
C PRO A 581 -5.19 -29.25 19.71
N TYR A 582 -5.29 -28.29 18.79
CA TYR A 582 -6.12 -28.39 17.57
C TYR A 582 -5.29 -28.33 16.27
N LEU A 583 -3.97 -28.21 16.39
CA LEU A 583 -2.99 -28.40 15.31
C LEU A 583 -1.94 -29.39 15.77
N PHE A 584 -1.52 -30.28 14.87
CA PHE A 584 -0.64 -31.40 15.22
C PHE A 584 0.59 -31.44 14.30
N PRO A 585 1.78 -31.01 14.77
CA PRO A 585 2.98 -31.08 13.94
C PRO A 585 3.33 -32.53 13.57
N ASP A 586 3.80 -32.72 12.33
CA ASP A 586 4.21 -34.04 11.81
C ASP A 586 5.36 -34.64 12.62
N LYS A 587 5.20 -35.90 13.05
CA LYS A 587 6.17 -36.59 13.92
C LYS A 587 7.55 -36.73 13.28
N ASN A 588 7.62 -36.99 11.98
CA ASN A 588 8.91 -37.12 11.29
C ASN A 588 9.65 -35.78 11.25
N ARG A 589 8.92 -34.66 11.07
CA ARG A 589 9.50 -33.31 11.16
C ARG A 589 9.97 -32.99 12.59
N ILE A 590 9.23 -33.40 13.62
CA ILE A 590 9.65 -33.23 15.02
C ILE A 590 10.97 -33.97 15.27
N ASP A 591 11.06 -35.23 14.84
CA ASP A 591 12.26 -36.04 15.03
C ASP A 591 13.44 -35.53 14.19
N ALA A 592 13.18 -35.00 12.98
CA ALA A 592 14.19 -34.35 12.15
C ALA A 592 14.77 -33.11 12.85
N TRP A 593 13.94 -32.26 13.46
CA TRP A 593 14.41 -31.13 14.25
C TRP A 593 15.21 -31.56 15.47
N ARG A 594 14.74 -32.57 16.19
CA ARG A 594 15.45 -33.10 17.36
C ARG A 594 16.88 -33.53 17.03
N LYS A 595 17.10 -34.12 15.85
CA LYS A 595 18.43 -34.52 15.37
C LYS A 595 19.32 -33.34 14.96
N LYS A 596 18.73 -32.23 14.50
CA LYS A 596 19.46 -31.00 14.11
C LYS A 596 19.83 -30.12 15.31
N MET A 597 19.02 -30.15 16.36
CA MET A 597 19.27 -29.35 17.56
C MET A 597 20.53 -29.87 18.28
N PRO A 598 21.44 -28.99 18.70
CA PRO A 598 22.62 -29.40 19.43
C PRO A 598 22.23 -30.01 20.78
N ASP A 599 23.04 -30.97 21.25
CA ASP A 599 22.90 -31.49 22.59
C ASP A 599 23.28 -30.39 23.60
N THR A 600 22.27 -29.94 24.33
CA THR A 600 22.37 -28.88 25.35
C THR A 600 22.23 -29.47 26.75
N GLY A 601 22.37 -30.79 26.87
CA GLY A 601 22.17 -31.53 28.10
C GLY A 601 20.75 -31.33 28.64
N ARG A 602 20.67 -30.91 29.91
CA ARG A 602 19.41 -30.68 30.63
C ARG A 602 18.98 -29.21 30.67
N ALA A 603 19.55 -28.37 29.82
CA ALA A 603 19.16 -26.96 29.77
C ALA A 603 17.70 -26.82 29.33
N PHE A 604 17.00 -25.85 29.92
CA PHE A 604 15.63 -25.51 29.59
C PHE A 604 15.58 -24.75 28.26
N LYS A 605 14.87 -25.29 27.26
CA LYS A 605 14.91 -24.82 25.88
C LYS A 605 13.79 -23.80 25.62
N VAL A 606 14.16 -22.57 25.30
CA VAL A 606 13.22 -21.47 25.10
C VAL A 606 13.29 -20.94 23.67
N GLY A 607 12.18 -20.95 22.95
CA GLY A 607 12.07 -20.27 21.65
C GLY A 607 11.79 -18.78 21.84
N LEU A 608 12.50 -17.90 21.15
CA LEU A 608 12.34 -16.45 21.29
C LEU A 608 11.93 -15.77 19.97
N MET A 609 10.93 -14.88 20.05
CA MET A 609 10.40 -14.08 18.93
C MET A 609 10.05 -12.68 19.44
N TRP A 610 10.68 -11.63 18.92
CA TRP A 610 10.61 -10.27 19.50
C TRP A 610 10.05 -9.20 18.57
N ALA A 611 9.87 -9.49 17.29
CA ALA A 611 9.28 -8.56 16.34
C ALA A 611 8.24 -9.24 15.45
N GLY A 612 7.15 -8.52 15.16
CA GLY A 612 6.15 -8.94 14.19
C GLY A 612 6.48 -8.53 12.76
N SER A 613 5.55 -8.77 11.83
CA SER A 613 5.66 -8.33 10.43
C SER A 613 5.61 -6.80 10.32
N PRO A 614 6.48 -6.16 9.51
CA PRO A 614 6.41 -4.72 9.26
C PRO A 614 5.15 -4.30 8.51
N GLU A 615 4.50 -5.23 7.81
CA GLU A 615 3.22 -4.99 7.14
C GLU A 615 2.06 -4.79 8.12
N ASN A 616 2.24 -5.13 9.40
CA ASN A 616 1.23 -4.87 10.42
C ASN A 616 1.32 -3.39 10.86
N PRO A 617 0.23 -2.60 10.72
CA PRO A 617 0.25 -1.18 11.10
C PRO A 617 0.61 -0.90 12.56
N ASN A 618 0.32 -1.86 13.46
CA ASN A 618 0.61 -1.76 14.89
C ASN A 618 1.97 -2.38 15.28
N ASN A 619 2.83 -2.73 14.32
CA ASN A 619 4.06 -3.47 14.59
C ASN A 619 5.02 -2.71 15.53
N GLN A 620 5.07 -1.37 15.40
CA GLN A 620 5.94 -0.51 16.21
C GLN A 620 5.62 -0.56 17.70
N ASN A 621 4.34 -0.70 18.04
CA ASN A 621 3.91 -0.73 19.45
C ASN A 621 4.09 -2.12 20.06
N ARG A 622 3.91 -3.18 19.28
CA ARG A 622 3.92 -4.57 19.78
C ARG A 622 5.27 -5.27 19.66
N SER A 623 6.24 -4.68 18.96
CA SER A 623 7.59 -5.21 18.81
C SER A 623 8.57 -4.46 19.70
N LEU A 624 9.68 -5.10 20.03
CA LEU A 624 10.80 -4.46 20.74
C LEU A 624 12.13 -4.83 20.09
N PRO A 625 13.15 -3.96 20.14
CA PRO A 625 14.46 -4.29 19.61
C PRO A 625 15.12 -5.39 20.44
N LEU A 626 15.86 -6.29 19.79
CA LEU A 626 16.51 -7.45 20.41
C LEU A 626 17.40 -7.05 21.60
N SER A 627 18.04 -5.87 21.53
CA SER A 627 18.89 -5.34 22.61
C SER A 627 18.19 -5.21 23.96
N LYS A 628 16.87 -5.07 24.00
CA LYS A 628 16.10 -5.02 25.26
C LYS A 628 15.99 -6.38 25.95
N LEU A 629 16.29 -7.46 25.24
CA LEU A 629 16.16 -8.83 25.74
C LEU A 629 17.45 -9.37 26.36
N ASP A 630 18.54 -8.60 26.35
CA ASP A 630 19.85 -9.03 26.86
C ASP A 630 19.78 -9.58 28.30
N LEU A 631 18.92 -8.98 29.14
CA LEU A 631 18.69 -9.41 30.52
C LEU A 631 18.23 -10.88 30.63
N LEU A 632 17.50 -11.41 29.63
CA LEU A 632 17.07 -12.82 29.63
C LEU A 632 18.25 -13.79 29.53
N GLY A 633 19.36 -13.36 28.92
CA GLY A 633 20.59 -14.14 28.82
C GLY A 633 21.28 -14.41 30.16
N THR A 634 20.90 -13.67 31.22
CA THR A 634 21.43 -13.86 32.57
C THR A 634 20.80 -15.03 33.34
N VAL A 635 19.72 -15.61 32.81
CA VAL A 635 19.04 -16.75 33.43
C VAL A 635 19.88 -18.02 33.25
N LYS A 636 20.20 -18.68 34.36
CA LYS A 636 21.05 -19.88 34.35
C LYS A 636 20.27 -21.09 33.82
N ASN A 637 21.00 -22.03 33.22
CA ASN A 637 20.46 -23.30 32.71
C ASN A 637 19.34 -23.15 31.66
N VAL A 638 19.30 -22.04 30.95
CA VAL A 638 18.38 -21.80 29.83
C VAL A 638 19.18 -21.68 28.53
N VAL A 639 18.66 -22.25 27.46
CA VAL A 639 19.18 -22.09 26.11
C VAL A 639 18.09 -21.53 25.21
N PHE A 640 18.42 -20.46 24.49
CA PHE A 640 17.48 -19.79 23.60
C PHE A 640 17.63 -20.26 22.16
N TYR A 641 16.49 -20.44 21.47
CA TYR A 641 16.39 -20.77 20.06
C TYR A 641 15.74 -19.61 19.32
N ASN A 642 16.35 -19.17 18.22
CA ASN A 642 15.82 -18.09 17.41
C ASN A 642 14.57 -18.55 16.63
N LEU A 643 13.41 -17.97 16.92
CA LEU A 643 12.17 -18.17 16.15
C LEU A 643 11.84 -16.96 15.25
N GLN A 644 12.67 -15.91 15.26
CA GLN A 644 12.44 -14.68 14.51
C GLN A 644 12.42 -14.92 13.00
N LYS A 645 11.35 -14.43 12.36
CA LYS A 645 11.18 -14.44 10.90
C LYS A 645 10.85 -13.03 10.40
N GLY A 646 11.31 -12.72 9.18
CA GLY A 646 11.11 -11.40 8.57
C GLY A 646 11.99 -10.33 9.21
N ASP A 647 11.39 -9.19 9.54
CA ASP A 647 12.07 -8.07 10.20
C ASP A 647 12.63 -8.47 11.56
N GLY A 648 13.69 -7.76 11.98
CA GLY A 648 14.42 -8.04 13.22
C GLY A 648 15.43 -9.19 13.09
N THR A 649 15.41 -9.96 12.00
CA THR A 649 16.38 -11.06 11.82
C THR A 649 17.82 -10.59 11.61
N ASP A 650 18.02 -9.37 11.09
CA ASP A 650 19.36 -8.76 11.05
C ASP A 650 19.89 -8.43 12.45
N GLN A 651 19.00 -8.19 13.42
CA GLN A 651 19.41 -7.93 14.81
C GLN A 651 20.03 -9.19 15.43
N ALA A 652 19.54 -10.38 15.06
CA ALA A 652 20.11 -11.65 15.53
C ALA A 652 21.54 -11.91 15.03
N LYS A 653 21.99 -11.21 13.97
CA LYS A 653 23.38 -11.28 13.48
C LYS A 653 24.35 -10.52 14.38
N GLN A 654 23.85 -9.66 15.27
CA GLN A 654 24.67 -8.90 16.21
C GLN A 654 24.66 -9.62 17.57
N PRO A 655 25.80 -10.13 18.05
CA PRO A 655 25.85 -10.79 19.34
C PRO A 655 25.55 -9.79 20.47
N LEU A 656 24.64 -10.18 21.36
CA LEU A 656 24.40 -9.48 22.62
C LEU A 656 25.34 -9.99 23.70
N ALA A 657 25.58 -9.17 24.73
CA ALA A 657 26.57 -9.47 25.77
C ALA A 657 26.22 -10.74 26.56
N ASN A 658 24.94 -10.96 26.84
CA ASN A 658 24.47 -12.06 27.67
C ASN A 658 23.57 -13.05 26.93
N LEU A 659 22.97 -12.66 25.80
CA LEU A 659 21.95 -13.46 25.12
C LEU A 659 22.50 -14.19 23.89
N TYR A 660 22.75 -15.49 24.06
CA TYR A 660 23.15 -16.39 22.98
C TYR A 660 21.95 -17.17 22.42
N PHE A 661 21.87 -17.28 21.10
CA PHE A 661 20.85 -18.05 20.39
C PHE A 661 21.45 -19.19 19.59
N ILE A 662 20.76 -20.33 19.61
CA ILE A 662 20.89 -21.32 18.55
C ILE A 662 20.02 -20.85 17.39
N ASP A 663 20.66 -20.46 16.30
CA ASP A 663 19.98 -20.07 15.07
C ASP A 663 19.85 -21.28 14.13
N LEU A 664 18.60 -21.68 13.86
CA LEU A 664 18.25 -22.76 12.94
C LEU A 664 17.47 -22.23 11.71
N LYS A 665 17.47 -20.91 11.48
CA LYS A 665 16.58 -20.20 10.56
C LYS A 665 16.67 -20.67 9.11
N GLU A 666 17.85 -21.06 8.62
CA GLU A 666 18.03 -21.53 7.23
C GLU A 666 17.18 -22.78 6.90
N ASP A 667 16.71 -23.49 7.93
CA ASP A 667 15.89 -24.69 7.81
C ASP A 667 14.39 -24.46 8.12
N ILE A 668 13.99 -23.27 8.60
CA ILE A 668 12.59 -23.01 9.00
C ILE A 668 11.76 -22.54 7.80
N GLY A 669 11.35 -23.50 6.96
CA GLY A 669 10.45 -23.28 5.83
C GLY A 669 9.04 -22.81 6.23
N ASP A 670 8.04 -23.67 6.06
CA ASP A 670 6.62 -23.37 6.31
C ASP A 670 6.25 -23.34 7.82
N PHE A 671 4.98 -23.07 8.13
CA PHE A 671 4.49 -23.12 9.51
C PHE A 671 4.42 -24.54 10.08
N ALA A 672 4.39 -25.58 9.26
CA ALA A 672 4.48 -26.96 9.74
C ALA A 672 5.88 -27.28 10.29
N SER A 673 6.94 -26.83 9.61
CA SER A 673 8.31 -26.90 10.11
C SER A 673 8.50 -26.05 11.37
N THR A 674 7.88 -24.87 11.43
CA THR A 674 7.93 -24.01 12.63
C THR A 674 7.25 -24.68 13.83
N ALA A 675 6.08 -25.30 13.63
CA ALA A 675 5.37 -26.05 14.66
C ALA A 675 6.20 -27.25 15.17
N ALA A 676 6.85 -27.97 14.26
CA ALA A 676 7.70 -29.12 14.61
C ALA A 676 8.96 -28.71 15.38
N LEU A 677 9.54 -27.55 15.10
CA LEU A 677 10.63 -26.97 15.90
C LEU A 677 10.12 -26.64 17.31
N ILE A 678 9.02 -25.90 17.41
CA ILE A 678 8.41 -25.52 18.69
C ILE A 678 8.07 -26.74 19.55
N ALA A 679 7.63 -27.85 18.94
CA ALA A 679 7.33 -29.08 19.66
C ALA A 679 8.52 -29.63 20.47
N ASN A 680 9.77 -29.37 20.03
CA ASN A 680 11.01 -29.78 20.70
C ASN A 680 11.51 -28.78 21.77
N LEU A 681 10.82 -27.66 21.98
CA LEU A 681 11.15 -26.66 22.99
C LEU A 681 10.34 -26.88 24.26
N ASP A 682 10.78 -26.32 25.40
CA ASP A 682 10.03 -26.38 26.66
C ASP A 682 9.04 -25.21 26.78
N LEU A 683 9.45 -24.04 26.29
CA LEU A 683 8.68 -22.78 26.37
C LEU A 683 8.90 -21.95 25.10
N VAL A 684 7.88 -21.17 24.72
CA VAL A 684 8.02 -20.09 23.73
C VAL A 684 7.82 -18.75 24.42
N ILE A 685 8.74 -17.81 24.27
CA ILE A 685 8.56 -16.41 24.66
C ILE A 685 8.42 -15.58 23.39
N SER A 686 7.30 -14.89 23.24
CA SER A 686 7.00 -14.16 22.01
C SER A 686 6.33 -12.82 22.30
N VAL A 687 6.51 -11.83 21.45
CA VAL A 687 5.51 -10.74 21.35
C VAL A 687 4.23 -11.24 20.67
N ASP A 688 3.20 -10.41 20.58
CA ASP A 688 1.97 -10.74 19.86
C ASP A 688 2.26 -11.07 18.37
N THR A 689 2.36 -12.36 18.03
CA THR A 689 2.73 -12.83 16.68
C THR A 689 2.04 -14.15 16.32
N SER A 690 2.13 -14.55 15.06
CA SER A 690 1.67 -15.89 14.61
C SER A 690 2.36 -17.04 15.35
N VAL A 691 3.58 -16.86 15.86
CA VAL A 691 4.30 -17.86 16.67
C VAL A 691 3.63 -18.04 18.03
N ALA A 692 3.16 -16.95 18.66
CA ALA A 692 2.39 -17.02 19.90
C ALA A 692 1.10 -17.83 19.71
N HIS A 693 0.37 -17.58 18.62
CA HIS A 693 -0.83 -18.36 18.27
C HIS A 693 -0.51 -19.82 17.92
N LEU A 694 0.58 -20.07 17.20
CA LEU A 694 1.00 -21.41 16.82
C LEU A 694 1.34 -22.27 18.03
N ALA A 695 2.14 -21.74 18.97
CA ALA A 695 2.50 -22.42 20.21
C ALA A 695 1.23 -22.84 20.97
N GLY A 696 0.26 -21.94 21.09
CA GLY A 696 -1.00 -22.23 21.76
C GLY A 696 -1.86 -23.25 21.02
N ALA A 697 -1.88 -23.21 19.68
CA ALA A 697 -2.62 -24.15 18.86
C ALA A 697 -2.10 -25.59 18.97
N ILE A 698 -0.79 -25.77 19.16
CA ILE A 698 -0.15 -27.08 19.34
C ILE A 698 0.02 -27.47 20.82
N GLY A 699 -0.51 -26.67 21.76
CA GLY A 699 -0.46 -26.96 23.20
C GLY A 699 0.92 -26.77 23.85
N LYS A 700 1.81 -25.99 23.26
CA LYS A 700 3.10 -25.62 23.85
C LYS A 700 2.91 -24.45 24.82
N PRO A 701 3.40 -24.53 26.07
CA PRO A 701 3.48 -23.38 26.96
C PRO A 701 4.13 -22.17 26.28
N ALA A 702 3.52 -21.00 26.41
CA ALA A 702 4.08 -19.78 25.86
C ALA A 702 3.84 -18.57 26.74
N TRP A 703 4.81 -17.66 26.76
CA TRP A 703 4.70 -16.37 27.42
C TRP A 703 4.63 -15.26 26.37
N VAL A 704 3.58 -14.45 26.44
CA VAL A 704 3.35 -13.38 25.47
C VAL A 704 3.65 -12.03 26.11
N MET A 705 4.63 -11.33 25.55
CA MET A 705 4.98 -9.95 25.91
C MET A 705 4.08 -9.01 25.13
N LEU A 706 3.31 -8.20 25.85
CA LEU A 706 2.24 -7.39 25.29
C LEU A 706 2.48 -5.90 25.52
N PRO A 707 2.14 -5.05 24.53
CA PRO A 707 2.15 -3.61 24.72
C PRO A 707 1.07 -3.17 25.71
N PHE A 708 1.10 -1.89 26.07
CA PHE A 708 0.14 -1.29 27.00
C PHE A 708 -1.30 -1.43 26.53
N ALA A 709 -1.55 -1.14 25.24
CA ALA A 709 -2.81 -1.40 24.55
C ALA A 709 -2.66 -2.66 23.67
N PRO A 710 -3.05 -3.85 24.17
CA PRO A 710 -2.84 -5.12 23.46
C PRO A 710 -3.91 -5.36 22.38
N ASP A 711 -3.66 -6.32 21.49
CA ASP A 711 -4.69 -6.86 20.61
C ASP A 711 -5.83 -7.48 21.43
N TRP A 712 -7.07 -7.37 20.92
CA TRP A 712 -8.29 -7.76 21.62
C TRP A 712 -8.30 -9.23 22.05
N ARG A 713 -7.58 -10.11 21.35
CA ARG A 713 -7.48 -11.55 21.67
C ARG A 713 -6.90 -11.79 23.06
N TRP A 714 -6.08 -10.87 23.54
CA TRP A 714 -5.42 -11.01 24.82
C TRP A 714 -6.27 -10.48 25.98
N LEU A 715 -7.36 -9.74 25.73
CA LEU A 715 -8.21 -9.08 26.74
C LEU A 715 -7.43 -8.11 27.66
N LEU A 716 -8.13 -7.50 28.62
CA LEU A 716 -7.58 -6.59 29.63
C LEU A 716 -7.52 -7.22 31.03
N GLY A 717 -6.62 -6.69 31.87
CA GLY A 717 -6.64 -6.91 33.32
C GLY A 717 -6.32 -8.33 33.79
N ARG A 718 -5.66 -9.14 32.96
CA ARG A 718 -5.40 -10.55 33.24
C ARG A 718 -4.09 -11.07 32.66
N ASP A 719 -3.51 -12.07 33.32
CA ASP A 719 -2.23 -12.68 32.96
C ASP A 719 -2.39 -14.06 32.28
N ASP A 720 -3.63 -14.51 32.06
CA ASP A 720 -4.00 -15.74 31.35
C ASP A 720 -4.66 -15.44 30.00
N SER A 721 -4.74 -16.44 29.11
CA SER A 721 -5.46 -16.32 27.84
C SER A 721 -6.68 -17.25 27.81
N PRO A 722 -7.90 -16.73 27.55
CA PRO A 722 -9.07 -17.58 27.36
C PRO A 722 -8.99 -18.41 26.05
N TRP A 723 -8.14 -17.99 25.11
CA TRP A 723 -7.93 -18.70 23.84
C TRP A 723 -6.90 -19.82 23.95
N TYR A 724 -5.94 -19.66 24.88
CA TYR A 724 -4.80 -20.55 25.08
C TYR A 724 -4.51 -20.74 26.58
N PRO A 725 -5.13 -21.74 27.22
CA PRO A 725 -4.84 -22.13 28.61
C PRO A 725 -3.36 -22.35 28.95
N THR A 726 -2.52 -22.64 27.95
CA THR A 726 -1.07 -22.81 28.10
C THR A 726 -0.29 -21.50 28.12
N HIS A 727 -0.96 -20.36 27.94
CA HIS A 727 -0.31 -19.05 27.82
C HIS A 727 -0.31 -18.28 29.12
N ARG A 728 0.81 -17.59 29.36
CA ARG A 728 0.93 -16.53 30.38
C ARG A 728 1.23 -15.21 29.70
N LEU A 729 0.64 -14.12 30.16
CA LEU A 729 0.72 -12.81 29.53
C LEU A 729 1.52 -11.85 30.41
N PHE A 730 2.38 -11.05 29.79
CA PHE A 730 3.19 -10.02 30.44
C PHE A 730 2.97 -8.70 29.73
N ARG A 731 2.18 -7.81 30.34
CA ARG A 731 1.75 -6.55 29.72
C ARG A 731 2.53 -5.37 30.24
N GLN A 732 2.86 -4.43 29.38
CA GLN A 732 3.34 -3.12 29.82
C GLN A 732 2.33 -2.47 30.79
N ARG A 733 2.84 -1.90 31.87
CA ARG A 733 2.07 -1.06 32.80
C ARG A 733 2.07 0.42 32.39
N GLU A 734 3.05 0.80 31.58
CA GLU A 734 3.24 2.14 31.04
C GLU A 734 3.63 2.00 29.56
N ILE A 735 3.11 2.89 28.71
CA ILE A 735 3.36 2.87 27.27
C ILE A 735 4.87 2.91 27.00
N GLY A 736 5.35 1.91 26.25
CA GLY A 736 6.75 1.84 25.80
C GLY A 736 7.75 1.28 26.82
N ASN A 737 7.33 1.02 28.06
CA ASN A 737 8.20 0.49 29.12
C ASN A 737 8.37 -1.03 29.00
N TRP A 738 9.17 -1.45 28.01
CA TRP A 738 9.49 -2.86 27.78
C TRP A 738 10.44 -3.42 28.84
N GLU A 739 11.31 -2.61 29.44
CA GLU A 739 12.26 -3.01 30.47
C GLU A 739 11.57 -3.62 31.70
N GLU A 740 10.45 -3.05 32.13
CA GLU A 740 9.64 -3.59 33.21
C GLU A 740 9.08 -4.97 32.87
N VAL A 741 8.59 -5.13 31.63
CA VAL A 741 8.08 -6.41 31.13
C VAL A 741 9.18 -7.47 31.11
N ILE A 742 10.35 -7.14 30.56
CA ILE A 742 11.49 -8.08 30.48
C ILE A 742 11.99 -8.47 31.87
N SER A 743 12.00 -7.53 32.82
CA SER A 743 12.39 -7.82 34.21
C SER A 743 11.45 -8.84 34.86
N ARG A 744 10.14 -8.72 34.67
CA ARG A 744 9.17 -9.72 35.16
C ARG A 744 9.28 -11.06 34.44
N VAL A 745 9.51 -11.05 33.13
CA VAL A 745 9.76 -12.27 32.35
C VAL A 745 11.01 -12.99 32.86
N LYS A 746 12.10 -12.26 33.12
CA LYS A 746 13.35 -12.81 33.66
C LYS A 746 13.12 -13.49 35.01
N VAL A 747 12.47 -12.81 35.95
CA VAL A 747 12.19 -13.36 37.29
C VAL A 747 11.33 -14.62 37.20
N ALA A 748 10.31 -14.60 36.33
CA ALA A 748 9.50 -15.78 36.08
C ALA A 748 10.32 -16.93 35.47
N LEU A 749 11.22 -16.62 34.53
CA LEU A 749 12.03 -17.61 33.83
C LEU A 749 13.06 -18.27 34.74
N ASP A 750 13.73 -17.50 35.61
CA ASP A 750 14.61 -18.03 36.65
C ASP A 750 13.88 -19.09 37.48
N SER A 751 12.72 -18.72 38.03
CA SER A 751 11.95 -19.62 38.90
C SER A 751 11.49 -20.88 38.15
N LEU A 752 11.06 -20.75 36.89
CA LEU A 752 10.63 -21.90 36.09
C LEU A 752 11.81 -22.83 35.75
N ALA A 753 12.96 -22.27 35.38
CA ALA A 753 14.16 -23.04 35.06
C ALA A 753 14.71 -23.78 36.28
N GLU A 754 14.71 -23.14 37.46
CA GLU A 754 15.07 -23.78 38.74
C GLU A 754 14.11 -24.93 39.10
N GLN A 755 12.81 -24.73 38.94
CA GLN A 755 11.81 -25.78 39.18
C GLN A 755 11.97 -26.96 38.22
N ALA A 756 12.21 -26.70 36.94
CA ALA A 756 12.47 -27.75 35.95
C ALA A 756 13.75 -28.53 36.29
N HIS A 757 14.78 -27.86 36.80
CA HIS A 757 16.01 -28.51 37.24
C HIS A 757 15.81 -29.36 38.51
N SER A 758 15.03 -28.86 39.48
CA SER A 758 14.80 -29.51 40.78
C SER A 758 13.86 -30.72 40.73
N ARG A 759 12.83 -30.75 39.87
CA ARG A 759 11.88 -31.89 39.76
C ARG A 759 12.49 -33.20 39.23
N ILE A 760 13.77 -33.19 38.89
CA ILE A 760 14.52 -34.29 38.27
C ILE A 760 15.53 -34.89 39.27
N PHE A 761 15.68 -34.30 40.45
CA PHE A 761 16.38 -34.85 41.62
C PHE A 761 15.37 -35.19 42.71
#